data_AF-A0A8D0BWE7-F1
#
_entry.id   AF-A0A8D0BWE7-F1
#
_cell.length_a   1.000
_cell.length_b   1.000
_cell.length_c   1.000
_cell.angle_alpha   90.00
_cell.angle_beta   90.00
_cell.angle_gamma   90.00
#
_symmetry.space_group_name_H-M   'P 1'
#
loop_
_entity.id
_entity.type
_entity.pdbx_description
1 polymer ?
#
loop_
_entity_poly.entity_id
_entity_poly.type
_entity_poly.pdbx_seq_one_letter_code
_entity_poly.pdbx_strand_id
1 'polypeptide(L)'
;MAHVNPKEIALIVGVVAACYWNSLFCGFVFDDVSAILDNKDLHPSTPLKNLFLNDFWGTPMSEERSHKSYRPLTVLTFRLNYLFSELNAVSYHLLNIIFHAIVCVVFLKVCKLFLDNRSSLIASLLFAAHPIHTEAVTGVVGRAELLSSIFFLAAFLSYTRSRGPENTIVWTPIAVTVVLVAVATLCKEQGITVVGICCVYEVFIAQAYTLPILWDTVLQILRGKSSIPYCMLQMLLKLIVLMFSTLLLVVIRVQVIQSQLPVFTRFDNPAAVSPSPTRQLTFNYLLPVNAWLLLNPSELCCDWTMGTIPLVESLLDVRNIATVTFFCFLGTLLVFSLRYPGDSSKTILMALCLIILPFIPASNLFFPVGFVVAERVLYVPSMGFCMLVAHGWKRLSSNSTLRKISWICLSLVLFIHALKTLHRNWDWESEYTLFMSALKVNKNNAKLWNNVGHALENEKNFERALKFFIQATQVQPDDIGAHMNVGRTYKNLNRTKEAEESYLVAKSLMPQIIPGKKYAARVAPNHLNVYINLANLIRANESRLEEADQLYRQAISMRPDFKQAYISRGELLLKMNKPLQAKEAYLRALELDRTNADLWYNLAIVYIELKDPMEALKNFNRALELNPSHKLALFNSALLMQESGDARLRPEAKKRLLNYVKEEPEDANGYFNLGMLAMDDKKDAEAETWMKKAIKLQPGFRSALFNLALLYSQTAKELKALPVLEELLRYYPDHTKGLILKGDILMNQKKDIRGAKECFEKILRMDPNNVQGKHNLCVVYFEERDLLKAEKCLVETLALAPHEEYIQRHLNIVRSKIASVGTREAAIIPPEKTAAEGKKTQFENLREANTEEKGTQTSNNKEQPKPKKQGEKNTTSKEAKKKSRKEIKDIEEKRVAALKRLEEIERILNAE
;
A
#
# COMPACT_ATOMS: atom_id res chain seq x y z
N MET A 1 27.40 48.79 -6.05
CA MET A 1 26.81 47.47 -5.73
C MET A 1 26.99 47.19 -4.25
N ALA A 2 26.00 46.59 -3.58
CA ALA A 2 26.20 46.03 -2.26
C ALA A 2 27.15 44.82 -2.36
N HIS A 3 28.46 45.09 -2.29
CA HIS A 3 29.49 44.05 -2.35
C HIS A 3 29.38 43.18 -1.09
N VAL A 4 29.27 41.86 -1.28
CA VAL A 4 29.30 40.90 -0.17
C VAL A 4 30.72 40.38 -0.05
N ASN A 5 31.29 40.50 1.14
CA ASN A 5 32.65 40.03 1.38
C ASN A 5 32.64 38.49 1.43
N PRO A 6 33.59 37.79 0.77
CA PRO A 6 33.73 36.35 0.89
C PRO A 6 33.76 35.84 2.35
N LYS A 7 34.32 36.63 3.28
CA LYS A 7 34.30 36.30 4.72
C LYS A 7 32.90 36.30 5.33
N GLU A 8 32.03 37.22 4.90
CA GLU A 8 30.62 37.25 5.34
C GLU A 8 29.86 36.04 4.80
N ILE A 9 30.11 35.66 3.54
CA ILE A 9 29.51 34.47 2.92
C ILE A 9 29.94 33.20 3.67
N ALA A 10 31.24 33.04 3.90
CA ALA A 10 31.78 31.89 4.63
C ALA A 10 31.20 31.79 6.05
N LEU A 11 31.06 32.91 6.76
CA LEU A 11 30.46 32.95 8.08
C LEU A 11 28.99 32.51 8.07
N ILE A 12 28.17 33.07 7.17
CA ILE A 12 26.75 32.72 7.06
C ILE A 12 26.57 31.24 6.69
N VAL A 13 27.31 30.77 5.69
CA VAL A 13 27.25 29.36 5.26
C VAL A 13 27.71 28.44 6.38
N GLY A 14 28.76 28.82 7.12
CA GLY A 14 29.24 28.08 8.28
C GLY A 14 28.20 28.00 9.40
N VAL A 15 27.48 29.10 9.68
CA VAL A 15 26.38 29.11 10.68
C VAL A 15 25.21 28.24 10.22
N VAL A 16 24.79 28.34 8.95
CA VAL A 16 23.74 27.48 8.40
C VAL A 16 24.14 26.01 8.48
N ALA A 17 25.36 25.66 8.07
CA ALA A 17 25.87 24.30 8.17
C ALA A 17 25.90 23.83 9.63
N ALA A 18 26.37 24.66 10.57
CA ALA A 18 26.40 24.32 11.99
C ALA A 18 25.00 24.13 12.58
N CYS A 19 24.02 24.97 12.21
CA CYS A 19 22.65 24.90 12.72
C CYS A 19 21.86 23.71 12.17
N TYR A 20 22.15 23.27 10.94
CA TYR A 20 21.35 22.27 10.22
C TYR A 20 22.10 20.98 9.90
N TRP A 21 23.36 20.82 10.30
CA TRP A 21 24.14 19.61 9.99
C TRP A 21 23.40 18.31 10.36
N ASN A 22 22.71 18.30 11.51
CA ASN A 22 22.02 17.11 11.98
C ASN A 22 20.73 16.80 11.21
N SER A 23 20.17 17.72 10.42
CA SER A 23 19.01 17.39 9.57
C SER A 23 19.37 16.41 8.45
N LEU A 24 20.66 16.27 8.12
CA LEU A 24 21.14 15.26 7.16
C LEU A 24 20.86 13.82 7.61
N PHE A 25 20.61 13.59 8.90
CA PHE A 25 20.30 12.27 9.45
C PHE A 25 18.79 12.02 9.62
N CYS A 26 17.94 12.95 9.20
CA CYS A 26 16.48 12.84 9.30
C CYS A 26 15.88 12.05 8.13
N GLY A 27 14.76 11.36 8.39
CA GLY A 27 14.00 10.64 7.37
C GLY A 27 13.05 11.53 6.55
N PHE A 28 12.21 10.90 5.73
CA PHE A 28 11.02 11.55 5.17
C PHE A 28 9.86 11.36 6.15
N VAL A 29 9.25 12.45 6.59
CA VAL A 29 8.20 12.44 7.62
C VAL A 29 7.03 13.32 7.22
N PHE A 30 5.82 12.98 7.67
CA PHE A 30 4.61 13.78 7.49
C PHE A 30 4.36 14.13 6.01
N ASP A 31 4.29 15.43 5.66
CA ASP A 31 4.06 15.90 4.29
C ASP A 31 5.09 15.34 3.29
N ASP A 32 6.31 14.99 3.72
CA ASP A 32 7.35 14.47 2.83
C ASP A 32 6.96 13.09 2.26
N VAL A 33 6.21 12.29 3.01
CA VAL A 33 5.72 10.97 2.56
C VAL A 33 4.83 11.16 1.32
N SER A 34 3.85 12.07 1.40
CA SER A 34 2.94 12.33 0.29
C SER A 34 3.61 13.05 -0.88
N ALA A 35 4.51 14.01 -0.62
CA ALA A 35 5.13 14.82 -1.67
C ALA A 35 6.28 14.10 -2.40
N ILE A 36 6.95 13.15 -1.74
CA ILE A 36 8.14 12.46 -2.25
C ILE A 36 7.90 10.96 -2.44
N LEU A 37 7.50 10.23 -1.39
CA LEU A 37 7.41 8.77 -1.43
C LEU A 37 6.23 8.29 -2.28
N ASP A 38 5.05 8.90 -2.10
CA ASP A 38 3.82 8.50 -2.78
C ASP A 38 3.62 9.20 -4.14
N ASN A 39 4.44 10.23 -4.42
CA ASN A 39 4.26 11.09 -5.58
C ASN A 39 4.84 10.48 -6.86
N LYS A 40 3.92 10.01 -7.71
CA LYS A 40 4.25 9.35 -8.98
C LYS A 40 4.92 10.28 -10.00
N ASP A 41 4.80 11.60 -9.86
CA ASP A 41 5.38 12.55 -10.82
C ASP A 41 6.91 12.62 -10.75
N LEU A 42 7.51 12.14 -9.65
CA LEU A 42 8.95 12.03 -9.49
C LEU A 42 9.55 10.89 -10.32
N HIS A 43 8.75 9.89 -10.67
CA HIS A 43 9.24 8.70 -11.37
C HIS A 43 9.63 9.04 -12.83
N PRO A 44 10.78 8.57 -13.35
CA PRO A 44 11.22 8.89 -14.72
C PRO A 44 10.25 8.44 -15.81
N SER A 45 9.48 7.38 -15.54
CA SER A 45 8.43 6.83 -16.40
C SER A 45 7.22 7.76 -16.58
N THR A 46 7.00 8.68 -15.66
CA THR A 46 5.87 9.62 -15.70
C THR A 46 6.20 10.80 -16.63
N PRO A 47 5.34 11.19 -17.60
CA PRO A 47 5.69 12.26 -18.55
C PRO A 47 5.99 13.64 -17.92
N LEU A 48 6.94 14.36 -18.54
CA LEU A 48 7.24 15.81 -18.38
C LEU A 48 6.01 16.68 -18.07
N LYS A 49 4.99 16.49 -18.91
CA LYS A 49 3.79 17.32 -18.93
C LYS A 49 2.98 17.23 -17.63
N ASN A 50 3.03 16.10 -16.92
CA ASN A 50 2.21 15.86 -15.74
C ASN A 50 2.53 16.84 -14.61
N LEU A 51 3.78 17.28 -14.48
CA LEU A 51 4.16 18.29 -13.48
C LEU A 51 3.37 19.60 -13.62
N PHE A 52 2.92 19.93 -14.83
CA PHE A 52 2.14 21.14 -15.09
C PHE A 52 0.62 20.92 -15.09
N LEU A 53 0.17 19.67 -14.98
CA LEU A 53 -1.24 19.28 -14.97
C LEU A 53 -1.71 18.80 -13.58
N ASN A 54 -0.79 18.34 -12.75
CA ASN A 54 -1.04 17.84 -11.43
C ASN A 54 -0.76 18.92 -10.37
N ASP A 55 -1.30 18.73 -9.18
CA ASP A 55 -0.91 19.50 -8.01
C ASP A 55 0.43 19.04 -7.44
N PHE A 56 0.89 19.75 -6.42
CA PHE A 56 2.15 19.51 -5.70
C PHE A 56 2.33 18.06 -5.20
N TRP A 57 1.22 17.34 -4.98
CA TRP A 57 1.21 15.98 -4.43
C TRP A 57 1.10 14.89 -5.51
N GLY A 58 1.07 15.28 -6.80
CA GLY A 58 0.93 14.34 -7.92
C GLY A 58 -0.51 13.94 -8.24
N THR A 59 -1.50 14.69 -7.73
CA THR A 59 -2.92 14.47 -8.05
C THR A 59 -3.35 15.37 -9.21
N PRO A 60 -4.04 14.85 -10.25
CA PRO A 60 -4.51 15.68 -11.35
C PRO A 60 -5.38 16.84 -10.90
N MET A 61 -5.10 18.05 -11.40
CA MET A 61 -5.80 19.28 -11.00
C MET A 61 -7.31 19.24 -11.30
N SER A 62 -7.75 18.38 -12.23
CA SER A 62 -9.16 18.18 -12.55
C SER A 62 -9.94 17.36 -11.51
N GLU A 63 -9.26 16.64 -10.62
CA GLU A 63 -9.92 15.82 -9.62
C GLU A 63 -10.40 16.68 -8.44
N GLU A 64 -11.53 16.29 -7.83
CA GLU A 64 -12.11 16.98 -6.67
C GLU A 64 -11.22 16.84 -5.43
N ARG A 65 -10.54 15.69 -5.28
CA ARG A 65 -9.60 15.44 -4.19
C ARG A 65 -8.26 16.18 -4.31
N SER A 66 -8.02 16.88 -5.43
CA SER A 66 -6.79 17.67 -5.59
C SER A 66 -6.78 18.81 -4.59
N HIS A 67 -5.62 19.03 -3.96
CA HIS A 67 -5.42 20.13 -3.01
C HIS A 67 -5.29 21.50 -3.70
N LYS A 68 -5.27 21.52 -5.05
CA LYS A 68 -5.14 22.72 -5.88
C LYS A 68 -3.84 23.52 -5.66
N SER A 69 -2.85 22.90 -5.03
CA SER A 69 -1.54 23.47 -4.77
C SER A 69 -0.66 23.39 -6.02
N TYR A 70 -0.68 24.43 -6.84
CA TYR A 70 0.12 24.47 -8.08
C TYR A 70 1.55 24.96 -7.86
N ARG A 71 2.52 24.04 -7.92
CA ARG A 71 3.97 24.28 -7.65
C ARG A 71 4.90 23.45 -8.56
N PRO A 72 4.76 23.52 -9.90
CA PRO A 72 5.42 22.62 -10.85
C PRO A 72 6.95 22.66 -10.77
N LEU A 73 7.54 23.83 -10.52
CA LEU A 73 9.00 23.96 -10.47
C LEU A 73 9.59 23.33 -9.21
N THR A 74 8.88 23.36 -8.10
CA THR A 74 9.31 22.67 -6.87
C THR A 74 9.29 21.16 -7.09
N VAL A 75 8.21 20.61 -7.66
CA VAL A 75 8.11 19.18 -7.99
C VAL A 75 9.18 18.77 -9.00
N LEU A 76 9.50 19.64 -9.97
CA LEU A 76 10.61 19.41 -10.90
C LEU A 76 11.94 19.25 -10.16
N THR A 77 12.22 20.07 -9.15
CA THR A 77 13.44 19.89 -8.34
C THR A 77 13.44 18.59 -7.55
N PHE A 78 12.30 18.11 -7.06
CA PHE A 78 12.21 16.79 -6.41
C PHE A 78 12.46 15.66 -7.40
N ARG A 79 11.93 15.76 -8.62
CA ARG A 79 12.17 14.80 -9.70
C ARG A 79 13.63 14.76 -10.11
N LEU A 80 14.29 15.91 -10.26
CA LEU A 80 15.73 15.98 -10.54
C LEU A 80 16.55 15.37 -9.40
N ASN A 81 16.14 15.59 -8.15
CA ASN A 81 16.76 14.97 -6.98
C ASN A 81 16.58 13.45 -6.97
N TYR A 82 15.38 12.96 -7.35
CA TYR A 82 15.08 11.53 -7.47
C TYR A 82 15.94 10.87 -8.56
N LEU A 83 16.14 11.54 -9.70
CA LEU A 83 17.05 11.06 -10.74
C LEU A 83 18.51 10.94 -10.28
N PHE A 84 18.92 11.75 -9.31
CA PHE A 84 20.29 11.76 -8.82
C PHE A 84 20.55 10.73 -7.72
N SER A 85 19.62 10.56 -6.79
CA SER A 85 19.83 9.74 -5.58
C SER A 85 18.61 8.91 -5.15
N GLU A 86 17.61 8.79 -6.03
CA GLU A 86 16.34 8.12 -5.74
C GLU A 86 15.72 8.59 -4.41
N LEU A 87 15.35 7.68 -3.51
CA LEU A 87 14.74 7.98 -2.21
C LEU A 87 15.77 8.11 -1.07
N ASN A 88 16.96 8.61 -1.35
CA ASN A 88 17.94 8.91 -0.29
C ASN A 88 17.66 10.27 0.37
N ALA A 89 17.08 10.27 1.58
CA ALA A 89 16.69 11.48 2.31
C ALA A 89 17.84 12.48 2.53
N VAL A 90 19.08 12.01 2.71
CA VAL A 90 20.27 12.85 2.98
C VAL A 90 20.45 13.91 1.88
N SER A 91 20.29 13.53 0.62
CA SER A 91 20.49 14.44 -0.51
C SER A 91 19.40 15.52 -0.56
N TYR A 92 18.16 15.19 -0.17
CA TYR A 92 17.04 16.11 -0.17
C TYR A 92 17.21 17.19 0.91
N HIS A 93 17.60 16.76 2.11
CA HIS A 93 17.92 17.62 3.24
C HIS A 93 19.13 18.52 2.91
N LEU A 94 20.20 17.94 2.35
CA LEU A 94 21.39 18.70 1.94
C LEU A 94 21.04 19.81 0.96
N LEU A 95 20.21 19.53 -0.04
CA LEU A 95 19.81 20.52 -1.03
C LEU A 95 18.99 21.66 -0.40
N ASN A 96 18.15 21.37 0.59
CA ASN A 96 17.45 22.40 1.35
C ASN A 96 18.42 23.27 2.18
N ILE A 97 19.42 22.68 2.84
CA ILE A 97 20.47 23.43 3.55
C ILE A 97 21.20 24.39 2.59
N ILE A 98 21.55 23.91 1.39
CA ILE A 98 22.20 24.72 0.35
C ILE A 98 21.28 25.88 -0.08
N PHE A 99 20.00 25.62 -0.34
CA PHE A 99 19.06 26.68 -0.70
C PHE A 99 18.86 27.69 0.43
N HIS A 100 18.79 27.25 1.69
CA HIS A 100 18.72 28.15 2.84
C HIS A 100 19.96 29.05 2.94
N ALA A 101 21.16 28.49 2.76
CA ALA A 101 22.39 29.28 2.71
C ALA A 101 22.39 30.32 1.59
N ILE A 102 21.90 29.96 0.39
CA ILE A 102 21.73 30.89 -0.74
C ILE A 102 20.75 32.00 -0.36
N VAL A 103 19.59 31.68 0.22
CA VAL A 103 18.62 32.67 0.69
C VAL A 103 19.27 33.64 1.68
N CYS A 104 20.01 33.14 2.67
CA CYS A 104 20.67 33.99 3.67
C CYS A 104 21.67 34.97 3.04
N VAL A 105 22.46 34.52 2.05
CA VAL A 105 23.44 35.36 1.33
C VAL A 105 22.75 36.39 0.42
N VAL A 106 21.67 36.01 -0.27
CA VAL A 106 20.90 36.95 -1.09
C VAL A 106 20.17 37.96 -0.18
N PHE A 107 19.66 37.52 0.97
CA PHE A 107 19.05 38.38 1.97
C PHE A 107 20.06 39.38 2.55
N LEU A 108 21.31 38.97 2.82
CA LEU A 108 22.37 39.90 3.20
C LEU A 108 22.54 41.03 2.17
N LYS A 109 22.48 40.73 0.87
CA LYS A 109 22.54 41.76 -0.19
C LYS A 109 21.36 42.73 -0.10
N VAL A 110 20.16 42.24 0.18
CA VAL A 110 18.97 43.09 0.39
C VAL A 110 19.14 43.95 1.63
N CYS A 111 19.60 43.39 2.76
CA CYS A 111 19.83 44.16 3.98
C CYS A 111 20.84 45.29 3.78
N LYS A 112 21.89 45.10 2.97
CA LYS A 112 22.90 46.14 2.68
C LYS A 112 22.35 47.32 1.88
N LEU A 113 21.14 47.24 1.33
CA LEU A 113 20.47 48.39 0.70
C LEU A 113 19.89 49.37 1.73
N PHE A 114 19.62 48.92 2.96
CA PHE A 114 18.89 49.69 3.98
C PHE A 114 19.66 49.82 5.30
N LEU A 115 20.54 48.86 5.60
CA LEU A 115 21.32 48.78 6.83
C LEU A 115 22.82 48.95 6.53
N ASP A 116 23.59 49.34 7.55
CA ASP A 116 25.05 49.32 7.47
C ASP A 116 25.59 47.89 7.51
N ASN A 117 26.83 47.68 7.04
CA ASN A 117 27.44 46.35 6.92
C ASN A 117 27.30 45.45 8.17
N ARG A 118 27.46 46.01 9.38
CA ARG A 118 27.37 45.22 10.62
C ARG A 118 25.93 44.81 10.91
N SER A 119 25.01 45.77 10.85
CA SER A 119 23.59 45.51 11.06
C SER A 119 23.01 44.57 9.99
N SER A 120 23.46 44.66 8.74
CA SER A 120 23.07 43.73 7.66
C SER A 120 23.55 42.30 7.94
N LEU A 121 24.79 42.14 8.40
CA LEU A 121 25.32 40.83 8.78
C LEU A 121 24.54 40.24 9.97
N ILE A 122 24.23 41.05 10.98
CA ILE A 122 23.46 40.62 12.14
C ILE A 122 22.04 40.18 11.74
N ALA A 123 21.35 40.94 10.88
CA ALA A 123 20.04 40.55 10.37
C ALA A 123 20.10 39.19 9.64
N SER A 124 21.13 38.98 8.81
CA SER A 124 21.32 37.73 8.09
C SER A 124 21.69 36.55 9.00
N LEU A 125 22.50 36.76 10.04
CA LEU A 125 22.83 35.73 11.03
C LEU A 125 21.64 35.36 11.91
N LEU A 126 20.84 36.34 12.33
CA LEU A 126 19.60 36.11 13.08
C LEU A 126 18.62 35.27 12.26
N PHE A 127 18.48 35.59 10.96
CA PHE A 127 17.69 34.80 10.02
C PHE A 127 18.25 33.39 9.86
N ALA A 128 19.56 33.24 9.58
CA ALA A 128 20.20 31.94 9.38
C ALA A 128 20.07 30.96 10.55
N ALA A 129 19.98 31.47 11.79
CA ALA A 129 19.91 30.64 13.00
C ALA A 129 18.49 30.49 13.57
N HIS A 130 17.47 31.13 12.98
CA HIS A 130 16.15 31.25 13.62
C HIS A 130 15.40 29.89 13.69
N PRO A 131 14.94 29.44 14.87
CA PRO A 131 14.31 28.10 15.01
C PRO A 131 13.02 27.92 14.22
N ILE A 132 12.27 29.00 13.97
CA ILE A 132 11.05 29.00 13.14
C ILE A 132 11.28 28.47 11.72
N HIS A 133 12.53 28.43 11.23
CA HIS A 133 12.85 27.93 9.89
C HIS A 133 13.00 26.42 9.83
N THR A 134 12.96 25.72 10.96
CA THR A 134 13.16 24.27 10.97
C THR A 134 12.15 23.54 10.09
N GLU A 135 10.87 23.92 10.10
CA GLU A 135 9.87 23.34 9.17
C GLU A 135 10.22 23.61 7.69
N ALA A 136 10.72 24.80 7.35
CA ALA A 136 11.03 25.19 5.97
C ALA A 136 12.36 24.62 5.45
N VAL A 137 13.33 24.35 6.34
CA VAL A 137 14.67 23.88 5.96
C VAL A 137 14.80 22.38 6.15
N THR A 138 14.41 21.87 7.31
CA THR A 138 14.52 20.44 7.68
C THR A 138 13.36 19.62 7.14
N GLY A 139 12.16 20.18 7.01
CA GLY A 139 11.09 19.53 6.24
C GLY A 139 11.40 19.58 4.75
N VAL A 140 11.43 18.44 4.05
CA VAL A 140 11.83 18.39 2.63
C VAL A 140 10.86 19.20 1.76
N VAL A 141 9.56 19.10 2.04
CA VAL A 141 8.48 19.89 1.41
C VAL A 141 8.71 21.41 1.52
N GLY A 142 9.42 21.86 2.56
CA GLY A 142 9.85 23.25 2.78
C GLY A 142 10.69 23.86 1.64
N ARG A 143 11.17 23.02 0.71
CA ARG A 143 11.87 23.44 -0.50
C ARG A 143 11.09 24.47 -1.33
N ALA A 144 9.75 24.44 -1.30
CA ALA A 144 8.93 25.42 -1.99
C ALA A 144 9.18 26.84 -1.49
N GLU A 145 9.30 27.01 -0.17
CA GLU A 145 9.59 28.26 0.53
C GLU A 145 10.98 28.76 0.18
N LEU A 146 11.98 27.87 0.20
CA LEU A 146 13.37 28.20 -0.09
C LEU A 146 13.55 28.67 -1.52
N LEU A 147 13.08 27.88 -2.50
CA LEU A 147 13.17 28.23 -3.92
C LEU A 147 12.42 29.51 -4.24
N SER A 148 11.17 29.64 -3.76
CA SER A 148 10.39 30.86 -3.96
C SER A 148 11.11 32.08 -3.38
N SER A 149 11.72 31.96 -2.20
CA SER A 149 12.47 33.05 -1.56
C SER A 149 13.72 33.47 -2.33
N ILE A 150 14.46 32.54 -2.95
CA ILE A 150 15.62 32.88 -3.79
C ILE A 150 15.18 33.79 -4.94
N PHE A 151 14.15 33.36 -5.69
CA PHE A 151 13.65 34.11 -6.83
C PHE A 151 12.93 35.39 -6.43
N PHE A 152 12.22 35.39 -5.29
CA PHE A 152 11.61 36.56 -4.67
C PHE A 152 12.65 37.65 -4.39
N LEU A 153 13.72 37.33 -3.66
CA LEU A 153 14.76 38.31 -3.33
C LEU A 153 15.55 38.73 -4.58
N ALA A 154 15.79 37.82 -5.52
CA ALA A 154 16.42 38.14 -6.80
C ALA A 154 15.56 39.09 -7.65
N ALA A 155 14.24 38.89 -7.69
CA ALA A 155 13.30 39.77 -8.38
C ALA A 155 13.33 41.18 -7.81
N PHE A 156 13.34 41.30 -6.47
CA PHE A 156 13.48 42.58 -5.79
C PHE A 156 14.82 43.26 -6.06
N LEU A 157 15.94 42.53 -5.95
CA LEU A 157 17.27 43.06 -6.26
C LEU A 157 17.41 43.51 -7.72
N SER A 158 16.82 42.76 -8.66
CA SER A 158 16.74 43.19 -10.07
C SER A 158 15.96 44.49 -10.19
N TYR A 159 14.80 44.58 -9.55
CA TYR A 159 13.93 45.75 -9.63
C TYR A 159 14.60 47.03 -9.13
N THR A 160 15.42 46.94 -8.08
CA THR A 160 16.16 48.09 -7.53
C THR A 160 17.09 48.75 -8.55
N ARG A 161 17.44 48.04 -9.64
CA ARG A 161 18.27 48.54 -10.75
C ARG A 161 17.47 49.13 -11.91
N SER A 162 16.15 49.24 -11.79
CA SER A 162 15.25 49.75 -12.84
C SER A 162 15.34 51.27 -13.08
N ARG A 163 16.14 52.00 -12.31
CA ARG A 163 16.31 53.45 -12.42
C ARG A 163 17.66 53.79 -13.06
N GLY A 164 17.60 54.48 -14.19
CA GLY A 164 18.76 55.01 -14.91
C GLY A 164 19.15 56.42 -14.45
N PRO A 165 20.14 57.03 -15.11
CA PRO A 165 20.46 58.44 -14.93
C PRO A 165 19.22 59.32 -15.13
N GLU A 166 19.09 60.39 -14.34
CA GLU A 166 17.99 61.36 -14.44
C GLU A 166 16.56 60.77 -14.28
N ASN A 167 16.41 59.66 -13.56
CA ASN A 167 15.11 59.00 -13.30
C ASN A 167 14.48 58.34 -14.52
N THR A 168 15.25 58.09 -15.57
CA THR A 168 14.82 57.30 -16.72
C THR A 168 14.56 55.83 -16.34
N ILE A 169 13.63 55.18 -17.04
CA ILE A 169 13.33 53.76 -16.83
C ILE A 169 14.35 52.90 -17.57
N VAL A 170 14.99 51.97 -16.85
CA VAL A 170 15.71 50.86 -17.45
C VAL A 170 14.76 49.66 -17.48
N TRP A 171 14.38 49.24 -18.68
CA TRP A 171 13.36 48.20 -18.87
C TRP A 171 13.87 46.78 -18.60
N THR A 172 15.15 46.50 -18.88
CA THR A 172 15.72 45.14 -18.74
C THR A 172 15.57 44.59 -17.32
N PRO A 173 15.92 45.33 -16.24
CA PRO A 173 15.72 44.85 -14.88
C PRO A 173 14.24 44.63 -14.51
N ILE A 174 13.31 45.41 -15.08
CA ILE A 174 11.86 45.24 -14.88
C ILE A 174 11.40 43.95 -15.55
N ALA A 175 11.80 43.70 -16.81
CA ALA A 175 11.47 42.46 -17.51
C ALA A 175 12.00 41.22 -16.77
N VAL A 176 13.25 41.28 -16.30
CA VAL A 176 13.85 40.24 -15.46
C VAL A 176 13.08 40.05 -14.14
N THR A 177 12.65 41.14 -13.48
CA THR A 177 11.81 41.06 -12.29
C THR A 177 10.50 40.33 -12.58
N VAL A 178 9.80 40.64 -13.67
CA VAL A 178 8.54 39.97 -14.04
C VAL A 178 8.74 38.47 -14.25
N VAL A 179 9.82 38.07 -14.95
CA VAL A 179 10.16 36.65 -15.14
C VAL A 179 10.46 35.98 -13.81
N LEU A 180 11.27 36.60 -12.95
CA LEU A 180 11.60 36.04 -11.63
C LEU A 180 10.38 35.95 -10.71
N VAL A 181 9.44 36.89 -10.78
CA VAL A 181 8.14 36.81 -10.07
C VAL A 181 7.34 35.61 -10.54
N ALA A 182 7.27 35.38 -11.85
CA ALA A 182 6.59 34.22 -12.41
C ALA A 182 7.23 32.90 -11.92
N VAL A 183 8.57 32.81 -11.97
CA VAL A 183 9.33 31.65 -11.48
C VAL A 183 9.11 31.43 -9.97
N ALA A 184 9.18 32.50 -9.16
CA ALA A 184 8.91 32.43 -7.73
C ALA A 184 7.49 31.92 -7.43
N THR A 185 6.51 32.37 -8.22
CA THR A 185 5.09 32.00 -8.14
C THR A 185 4.84 30.54 -8.52
N LEU A 186 5.62 30.01 -9.49
CA LEU A 186 5.60 28.60 -9.88
C LEU A 186 6.31 27.67 -8.88
N CYS A 187 7.16 28.21 -8.00
CA CYS A 187 7.70 27.48 -6.85
C CYS A 187 6.72 27.49 -5.67
N LYS A 188 6.14 28.67 -5.37
CA LYS A 188 5.12 28.88 -4.34
C LYS A 188 4.30 30.14 -4.60
N GLU A 189 3.00 30.08 -4.33
CA GLU A 189 2.03 31.17 -4.49
C GLU A 189 2.47 32.50 -3.86
N GLN A 190 3.14 32.45 -2.70
CA GLN A 190 3.59 33.63 -1.98
C GLN A 190 4.62 34.47 -2.77
N GLY A 191 5.27 33.89 -3.78
CA GLY A 191 6.24 34.58 -4.63
C GLY A 191 5.70 35.84 -5.30
N ILE A 192 4.38 35.89 -5.58
CA ILE A 192 3.75 37.03 -6.24
C ILE A 192 3.76 38.31 -5.38
N THR A 193 3.86 38.17 -4.06
CA THR A 193 3.79 39.29 -3.11
C THR A 193 5.00 40.23 -3.21
N VAL A 194 6.10 39.80 -3.87
CA VAL A 194 7.27 40.65 -4.14
C VAL A 194 6.90 41.91 -4.93
N VAL A 195 5.88 41.83 -5.79
CA VAL A 195 5.45 42.98 -6.58
C VAL A 195 4.95 44.11 -5.67
N GLY A 196 4.21 43.78 -4.61
CA GLY A 196 3.80 44.76 -3.61
C GLY A 196 5.01 45.42 -2.93
N ILE A 197 6.07 44.66 -2.64
CA ILE A 197 7.32 45.19 -2.09
C ILE A 197 8.02 46.12 -3.09
N CYS A 198 8.08 45.75 -4.37
CA CYS A 198 8.62 46.61 -5.44
C CYS A 198 7.82 47.92 -5.56
N CYS A 199 6.49 47.88 -5.46
CA CYS A 199 5.65 49.08 -5.49
C CYS A 199 5.93 50.01 -4.31
N VAL A 200 6.02 49.47 -3.08
CA VAL A 200 6.36 50.29 -1.90
C VAL A 200 7.77 50.85 -1.99
N TYR A 201 8.73 50.03 -2.46
CA TYR A 201 10.09 50.49 -2.71
C TYR A 201 10.13 51.64 -3.72
N GLU A 202 9.44 51.53 -4.85
CA GLU A 202 9.45 52.57 -5.88
C GLU A 202 8.89 53.89 -5.33
N VAL A 203 7.73 53.86 -4.67
CA VAL A 203 7.07 55.07 -4.17
C VAL A 203 7.85 55.72 -3.03
N PHE A 204 8.17 54.97 -1.98
CA PHE A 204 8.66 55.55 -0.71
C PHE A 204 10.19 55.56 -0.58
N ILE A 205 10.89 54.63 -1.24
CA ILE A 205 12.35 54.54 -1.14
C ILE A 205 13.01 55.20 -2.35
N ALA A 206 12.65 54.77 -3.56
CA ALA A 206 13.27 55.28 -4.77
C ALA A 206 12.86 56.73 -5.00
N GLN A 207 11.56 57.04 -5.09
CA GLN A 207 11.11 58.41 -5.29
C GLN A 207 11.13 59.28 -4.02
N ALA A 208 11.40 58.67 -2.85
CA ALA A 208 11.48 59.35 -1.56
C ALA A 208 10.21 60.15 -1.17
N TYR A 209 9.05 59.76 -1.69
CA TYR A 209 7.78 60.34 -1.28
C TYR A 209 7.43 59.91 0.15
N THR A 210 6.90 60.84 0.94
CA THR A 210 6.20 60.55 2.20
C THR A 210 4.70 60.70 1.98
N LEU A 211 3.89 60.11 2.85
CA LEU A 211 2.43 60.17 2.73
C LEU A 211 1.89 61.62 2.69
N PRO A 212 2.39 62.57 3.52
CA PRO A 212 1.97 63.98 3.40
C PRO A 212 2.32 64.60 2.05
N ILE A 213 3.53 64.37 1.53
CA ILE A 213 3.95 64.91 0.23
C ILE A 213 3.09 64.35 -0.90
N LEU A 214 2.79 63.05 -0.85
CA LEU A 214 1.97 62.38 -1.86
C LEU A 214 0.53 62.92 -1.84
N TRP A 215 -0.03 63.11 -0.64
CA TRP A 215 -1.35 63.72 -0.45
C TRP A 215 -1.42 65.15 -0.96
N ASP A 216 -0.42 65.98 -0.62
CA ASP A 216 -0.34 67.37 -1.07
C ASP A 216 -0.19 67.47 -2.59
N THR A 217 0.62 66.58 -3.19
CA THR A 217 0.81 66.50 -4.65
C THR A 217 -0.50 66.14 -5.34
N VAL A 218 -1.22 65.13 -4.84
CA VAL A 218 -2.53 64.73 -5.38
C VAL A 218 -3.55 65.87 -5.26
N LEU A 219 -3.60 66.58 -4.13
CA LEU A 219 -4.48 67.73 -3.96
C LEU A 219 -4.16 68.89 -4.90
N GLN A 220 -2.87 69.16 -5.16
CA GLN A 220 -2.46 70.20 -6.12
C GLN A 220 -2.84 69.85 -7.55
N ILE A 221 -2.69 68.58 -7.95
CA ILE A 221 -3.13 68.07 -9.26
C ILE A 221 -4.66 68.14 -9.40
N LEU A 222 -5.42 67.68 -8.41
CA LEU A 222 -6.89 67.72 -8.41
C LEU A 222 -7.44 69.15 -8.46
N ARG A 223 -6.71 70.11 -7.89
CA ARG A 223 -7.05 71.55 -7.95
C ARG A 223 -6.59 72.23 -9.24
N GLY A 224 -6.00 71.50 -10.19
CA GLY A 224 -5.51 72.02 -11.46
C GLY A 224 -4.32 72.98 -11.33
N LYS A 225 -3.63 72.99 -10.18
CA LYS A 225 -2.58 73.98 -9.88
C LYS A 225 -1.18 73.56 -10.33
N SER A 226 -0.97 72.30 -10.71
CA SER A 226 0.35 71.75 -11.05
C SER A 226 0.25 70.65 -12.11
N SER A 227 1.17 70.64 -13.07
CA SER A 227 1.35 69.50 -13.99
C SER A 227 2.00 68.30 -13.27
N ILE A 228 1.73 67.09 -13.76
CA ILE A 228 2.29 65.85 -13.18
C ILE A 228 3.81 65.85 -13.40
N PRO A 229 4.64 65.75 -12.34
CA PRO A 229 6.09 65.70 -12.49
C PRO A 229 6.53 64.51 -13.35
N TYR A 230 7.55 64.70 -14.21
CA TYR A 230 8.07 63.62 -15.06
C TYR A 230 8.46 62.37 -14.26
N CYS A 231 9.09 62.57 -13.10
CA CYS A 231 9.39 61.52 -12.11
C CYS A 231 8.15 60.69 -11.72
N MET A 232 7.03 61.36 -11.46
CA MET A 232 5.78 60.72 -11.07
C MET A 232 5.14 59.95 -12.24
N LEU A 233 5.29 60.45 -13.47
CA LEU A 233 4.85 59.74 -14.68
C LEU A 233 5.66 58.46 -14.92
N GLN A 234 6.99 58.51 -14.79
CA GLN A 234 7.86 57.33 -14.90
C GLN A 234 7.55 56.30 -13.80
N MET A 235 7.35 56.76 -12.56
CA MET A 235 6.89 55.91 -11.45
C MET A 235 5.56 55.22 -11.79
N LEU A 236 4.55 55.99 -12.22
CA LEU A 236 3.23 55.46 -12.57
C LEU A 236 3.32 54.42 -13.69
N LEU A 237 4.14 54.66 -14.72
CA LEU A 237 4.35 53.71 -15.81
C LEU A 237 4.94 52.39 -15.32
N LYS A 238 5.97 52.42 -14.45
CA LYS A 238 6.51 51.20 -13.84
C LYS A 238 5.47 50.45 -13.02
N LEU A 239 4.68 51.17 -12.21
CA LEU A 239 3.62 50.57 -11.40
C LEU A 239 2.55 49.93 -12.28
N ILE A 240 2.14 50.58 -13.37
CA ILE A 240 1.17 50.01 -14.33
C ILE A 240 1.70 48.71 -14.91
N VAL A 241 2.96 48.67 -15.35
CA VAL A 241 3.58 47.45 -15.92
C VAL A 241 3.65 46.32 -14.89
N LEU A 242 4.05 46.63 -13.65
CA LEU A 242 4.06 45.65 -12.56
C LEU A 242 2.66 45.15 -12.21
N MET A 243 1.67 46.03 -12.11
CA MET A 243 0.30 45.66 -11.76
C MET A 243 -0.36 44.86 -12.89
N PHE A 244 -0.15 45.25 -14.15
CA PHE A 244 -0.68 44.53 -15.31
C PHE A 244 -0.06 43.13 -15.44
N SER A 245 1.25 43.01 -15.31
CA SER A 245 1.93 41.70 -15.34
C SER A 245 1.50 40.80 -14.18
N THR A 246 1.28 41.36 -13.00
CA THR A 246 0.74 40.63 -11.83
C THR A 246 -0.67 40.15 -12.08
N LEU A 247 -1.55 41.01 -12.60
CA LEU A 247 -2.92 40.65 -12.95
C LEU A 247 -2.94 39.50 -13.96
N LEU A 248 -2.09 39.56 -14.99
CA LEU A 248 -1.95 38.48 -15.96
C LEU A 248 -1.52 37.16 -15.31
N LEU A 249 -0.51 37.19 -14.42
CA LEU A 249 -0.07 35.99 -13.68
C LEU A 249 -1.16 35.41 -12.78
N VAL A 250 -1.95 36.27 -12.11
CA VAL A 250 -3.09 35.85 -11.30
C VAL A 250 -4.17 35.21 -12.18
N VAL A 251 -4.51 35.82 -13.33
CA VAL A 251 -5.51 35.27 -14.26
C VAL A 251 -5.08 33.90 -14.78
N ILE A 252 -3.82 33.76 -15.22
CA ILE A 252 -3.27 32.47 -15.66
C ILE A 252 -3.36 31.45 -14.53
N ARG A 253 -2.97 31.84 -13.31
CA ARG A 253 -3.00 30.93 -12.15
C ARG A 253 -4.42 30.47 -11.81
N VAL A 254 -5.40 31.38 -11.80
CA VAL A 254 -6.81 31.06 -11.55
C VAL A 254 -7.36 30.09 -12.60
N GLN A 255 -6.99 30.30 -13.88
CA GLN A 255 -7.36 29.38 -14.96
C GLN A 255 -6.76 27.98 -14.77
N VAL A 256 -5.48 27.88 -14.37
CA VAL A 256 -4.83 26.59 -14.09
C VAL A 256 -5.50 25.86 -12.93
N ILE A 257 -5.91 26.58 -11.89
CA ILE A 257 -6.60 26.02 -10.71
C ILE A 257 -8.11 25.80 -10.98
N GLN A 258 -8.57 26.03 -12.22
CA GLN A 258 -9.95 25.83 -12.66
C GLN A 258 -10.98 26.66 -11.87
N SER A 259 -10.57 27.82 -11.34
CA SER A 259 -11.42 28.74 -10.58
C SER A 259 -12.15 28.11 -9.38
N GLN A 260 -11.64 27.01 -8.84
CA GLN A 260 -12.19 26.34 -7.66
C GLN A 260 -11.29 26.60 -6.44
N LEU A 261 -11.92 26.90 -5.31
CA LEU A 261 -11.23 26.96 -4.02
C LEU A 261 -11.23 25.58 -3.36
N PRO A 262 -10.17 25.22 -2.64
CA PRO A 262 -10.17 24.01 -1.82
C PRO A 262 -11.27 24.08 -0.74
N VAL A 263 -11.91 22.95 -0.48
CA VAL A 263 -12.93 22.80 0.57
C VAL A 263 -12.24 22.31 1.84
N PHE A 264 -12.32 23.10 2.91
CA PHE A 264 -11.73 22.75 4.22
C PHE A 264 -12.80 22.31 5.20
N THR A 265 -12.44 21.42 6.12
CA THR A 265 -13.32 20.96 7.19
C THR A 265 -13.30 21.91 8.38
N ARG A 266 -14.30 21.80 9.26
CA ARG A 266 -14.32 22.50 10.56
C ARG A 266 -13.09 22.17 11.41
N PHE A 267 -12.53 20.97 11.27
CA PHE A 267 -11.36 20.54 12.04
C PHE A 267 -10.08 21.20 11.55
N ASP A 268 -9.97 21.51 10.26
CA ASP A 268 -8.77 22.15 9.71
C ASP A 268 -8.62 23.60 10.19
N ASN A 269 -9.74 24.33 10.23
CA ASN A 269 -9.80 25.70 10.75
C ASN A 269 -11.16 25.97 11.43
N PRO A 270 -11.29 25.76 12.76
CA PRO A 270 -12.55 25.96 13.47
C PRO A 270 -13.07 27.40 13.41
N ALA A 271 -12.16 28.39 13.35
CA ALA A 271 -12.53 29.79 13.29
C ALA A 271 -13.20 30.15 11.96
N ALA A 272 -12.78 29.54 10.84
CA ALA A 272 -13.34 29.79 9.51
C ALA A 272 -14.86 29.53 9.43
N VAL A 273 -15.34 28.50 10.12
CA VAL A 273 -16.77 28.13 10.13
C VAL A 273 -17.55 28.72 11.29
N SER A 274 -16.88 29.43 12.20
CA SER A 274 -17.51 30.04 13.37
C SER A 274 -18.34 31.29 12.99
N PRO A 275 -19.42 31.60 13.73
CA PRO A 275 -20.20 32.80 13.51
C PRO A 275 -19.42 34.07 13.90
N SER A 276 -19.92 35.22 13.43
CA SER A 276 -19.48 36.53 13.90
C SER A 276 -20.01 36.78 15.33
N PRO A 277 -19.23 37.40 16.24
CA PRO A 277 -17.90 37.98 16.06
C PRO A 277 -16.73 37.01 16.32
N THR A 278 -16.98 35.78 16.79
CA THR A 278 -15.95 34.80 17.18
C THR A 278 -14.90 34.59 16.10
N ARG A 279 -15.33 34.47 14.84
CA ARG A 279 -14.42 34.33 13.69
C ARG A 279 -13.46 35.51 13.57
N GLN A 280 -13.96 36.74 13.60
CA GLN A 280 -13.15 37.95 13.44
C GLN A 280 -12.21 38.13 14.64
N LEU A 281 -12.69 37.92 15.86
CA LEU A 281 -11.85 38.02 17.07
C LEU A 281 -10.72 37.00 17.03
N THR A 282 -11.02 35.76 16.68
CA THR A 282 -10.03 34.69 16.59
C THR A 282 -9.01 35.00 15.48
N PHE A 283 -9.46 35.34 14.26
CA PHE A 283 -8.55 35.68 13.15
C PHE A 283 -7.59 36.84 13.49
N ASN A 284 -8.09 37.88 14.17
CA ASN A 284 -7.23 38.98 14.59
C ASN A 284 -6.25 38.57 15.70
N TYR A 285 -6.64 37.67 16.60
CA TYR A 285 -5.76 37.11 17.62
C TYR A 285 -4.69 36.16 17.05
N LEU A 286 -4.92 35.53 15.89
CA LEU A 286 -3.89 34.72 15.25
C LEU A 286 -2.66 35.55 14.83
N LEU A 287 -2.82 36.85 14.56
CA LEU A 287 -1.72 37.74 14.18
C LEU A 287 -0.67 37.92 15.30
N PRO A 288 -1.04 38.31 16.54
CA PRO A 288 -0.09 38.36 17.65
C PRO A 288 0.46 36.98 18.01
N VAL A 289 -0.28 35.88 17.81
CA VAL A 289 0.28 34.52 17.99
C VAL A 289 1.42 34.26 17.01
N ASN A 290 1.24 34.57 15.73
CA ASN A 290 2.30 34.44 14.73
C ASN A 290 3.51 35.35 15.04
N ALA A 291 3.26 36.57 15.52
CA ALA A 291 4.33 37.47 15.98
C ALA A 291 5.05 36.94 17.22
N TRP A 292 4.32 36.29 18.13
CA TRP A 292 4.90 35.64 19.32
C TRP A 292 5.80 34.47 18.93
N LEU A 293 5.47 33.69 17.91
CA LEU A 293 6.33 32.61 17.41
C LEU A 293 7.67 33.12 16.84
N LEU A 294 7.70 34.34 16.29
CA LEU A 294 8.94 35.00 15.87
C LEU A 294 9.75 35.50 17.08
N LEU A 295 9.09 36.02 18.11
CA LEU A 295 9.75 36.55 19.31
C LEU A 295 10.26 35.46 20.26
N ASN A 296 9.48 34.40 20.45
CA ASN A 296 9.78 33.28 21.34
C ASN A 296 9.42 31.94 20.64
N PRO A 297 10.33 31.39 19.82
CA PRO A 297 10.14 30.10 19.18
C PRO A 297 10.45 28.96 20.18
N SER A 298 9.62 28.80 21.21
CA SER A 298 9.71 27.70 22.19
C SER A 298 8.65 26.62 21.98
N GLU A 299 7.47 27.00 21.50
CA GLU A 299 6.30 26.13 21.35
C GLU A 299 6.01 25.91 19.87
N LEU A 300 6.98 25.32 19.16
CA LEU A 300 6.85 25.00 17.75
C LEU A 300 6.13 23.65 17.58
N CYS A 301 5.16 23.60 16.68
CA CYS A 301 4.31 22.45 16.39
C CYS A 301 4.18 22.24 14.87
N CYS A 302 4.27 20.99 14.41
CA CYS A 302 4.10 20.65 13.00
C CYS A 302 2.63 20.72 12.52
N ASP A 303 1.66 20.72 13.46
CA ASP A 303 0.23 20.76 13.13
C ASP A 303 -0.55 21.58 14.18
N TRP A 304 -1.17 22.68 13.73
CA TRP A 304 -1.97 23.59 14.54
C TRP A 304 -3.48 23.46 14.31
N THR A 305 -3.93 22.36 13.71
CA THR A 305 -5.36 22.11 13.42
C THR A 305 -6.19 21.86 14.68
N MET A 306 -7.49 21.66 14.49
CA MET A 306 -8.49 21.47 15.54
C MET A 306 -8.49 22.64 16.54
N GLY A 307 -8.79 22.37 17.82
CA GLY A 307 -8.82 23.37 18.89
C GLY A 307 -7.45 23.74 19.47
N THR A 308 -6.36 23.64 18.68
CA THR A 308 -5.01 24.00 19.18
C THR A 308 -4.95 25.42 19.71
N ILE A 309 -5.58 26.35 19.00
CA ILE A 309 -5.81 27.70 19.51
C ILE A 309 -7.30 27.81 19.84
N PRO A 310 -7.68 27.92 21.12
CA PRO A 310 -9.08 28.06 21.51
C PRO A 310 -9.71 29.30 20.86
N LEU A 311 -10.97 29.18 20.46
CA LEU A 311 -11.71 30.30 19.86
C LEU A 311 -11.81 31.48 20.82
N VAL A 312 -11.76 32.70 20.29
CA VAL A 312 -12.02 33.94 21.04
C VAL A 312 -13.48 34.31 20.85
N GLU A 313 -14.32 33.96 21.83
CA GLU A 313 -15.79 34.07 21.69
C GLU A 313 -16.36 35.40 22.18
N SER A 314 -15.59 36.16 22.96
CA SER A 314 -16.03 37.42 23.58
C SER A 314 -15.05 38.55 23.34
N LEU A 315 -15.59 39.78 23.21
CA LEU A 315 -14.81 41.01 23.18
C LEU A 315 -14.04 41.25 24.49
N LEU A 316 -14.55 40.74 25.61
CA LEU A 316 -13.95 40.88 26.94
C LEU A 316 -12.86 39.83 27.23
N ASP A 317 -12.57 38.94 26.28
CA ASP A 317 -11.47 37.98 26.41
C ASP A 317 -10.13 38.72 26.54
N VAL A 318 -9.35 38.37 27.57
CA VAL A 318 -8.04 38.99 27.88
C VAL A 318 -7.08 38.90 26.69
N ARG A 319 -7.22 37.88 25.83
CA ARG A 319 -6.41 37.70 24.63
C ARG A 319 -6.56 38.85 23.62
N ASN A 320 -7.69 39.57 23.63
CA ASN A 320 -7.88 40.75 22.80
C ASN A 320 -6.92 41.91 23.19
N ILE A 321 -6.38 41.93 24.41
CA ILE A 321 -5.34 42.89 24.79
C ILE A 321 -4.09 42.70 23.94
N ALA A 322 -3.71 41.44 23.66
CA ALA A 322 -2.58 41.14 22.77
C ALA A 322 -2.85 41.63 21.35
N THR A 323 -4.08 41.42 20.85
CA THR A 323 -4.53 41.90 19.53
C THR A 323 -4.45 43.43 19.42
N VAL A 324 -5.01 44.15 20.40
CA VAL A 324 -4.99 45.63 20.42
C VAL A 324 -3.55 46.13 20.52
N THR A 325 -2.75 45.56 21.42
CA THR A 325 -1.33 45.93 21.58
C THR A 325 -0.55 45.73 20.29
N PHE A 326 -0.78 44.60 19.61
CA PHE A 326 -0.15 44.30 18.33
C PHE A 326 -0.51 45.33 17.25
N PHE A 327 -1.79 45.65 17.07
CA PHE A 327 -2.21 46.65 16.09
C PHE A 327 -1.76 48.07 16.45
N CYS A 328 -1.75 48.45 17.72
CA CYS A 328 -1.21 49.74 18.17
C CYS A 328 0.29 49.82 17.86
N PHE A 329 1.06 48.80 18.20
CA PHE A 329 2.50 48.76 17.91
C PHE A 329 2.76 48.81 16.40
N LEU A 330 2.08 47.98 15.60
CA LEU A 330 2.21 47.97 14.16
C LEU A 330 1.81 49.31 13.53
N GLY A 331 0.70 49.90 13.99
CA GLY A 331 0.21 51.19 13.54
C GLY A 331 1.18 52.34 13.84
N THR A 332 1.80 52.35 15.04
CA THR A 332 2.80 53.36 15.38
C THR A 332 4.04 53.29 14.47
N LEU A 333 4.55 52.09 14.19
CA LEU A 333 5.68 51.90 13.27
C LEU A 333 5.30 52.30 11.84
N LEU A 334 4.10 51.94 11.38
CA LEU A 334 3.61 52.29 10.05
C LEU A 334 3.49 53.80 9.89
N VAL A 335 2.83 54.49 10.81
CA VAL A 335 2.68 55.96 10.81
C VAL A 335 4.04 56.65 10.86
N PHE A 336 4.96 56.19 11.72
CA PHE A 336 6.32 56.71 11.77
C PHE A 336 7.03 56.55 10.42
N SER A 337 6.94 55.36 9.81
CA SER A 337 7.63 55.02 8.57
C SER A 337 7.11 55.78 7.34
N LEU A 338 5.81 56.10 7.31
CA LEU A 338 5.15 56.77 6.18
C LEU A 338 5.18 58.31 6.28
N ARG A 339 5.27 58.86 7.49
CA ARG A 339 5.19 60.32 7.73
C ARG A 339 6.55 61.01 7.75
N TYR A 340 7.56 60.37 8.34
CA TYR A 340 8.86 61.00 8.55
C TYR A 340 9.88 60.61 7.47
N PRO A 341 10.56 61.59 6.84
CA PRO A 341 11.68 61.28 5.95
C PRO A 341 12.90 60.86 6.77
N GLY A 342 13.62 59.83 6.32
CA GLY A 342 14.89 59.41 6.93
C GLY A 342 15.26 57.95 6.65
N ASP A 343 16.52 57.59 6.88
CA ASP A 343 16.99 56.22 6.60
C ASP A 343 16.38 55.19 7.56
N SER A 344 16.06 55.59 8.79
CA SER A 344 15.39 54.71 9.75
C SER A 344 13.93 54.46 9.41
N SER A 345 13.19 55.47 8.97
CA SER A 345 11.80 55.28 8.51
C SER A 345 11.76 54.41 7.26
N LYS A 346 12.68 54.61 6.31
CA LYS A 346 12.86 53.75 5.13
C LYS A 346 13.16 52.29 5.51
N THR A 347 14.06 52.08 6.46
CA THR A 347 14.42 50.72 6.94
C THR A 347 13.21 50.04 7.59
N ILE A 348 12.51 50.74 8.49
CA ILE A 348 11.32 50.21 9.18
C ILE A 348 10.22 49.91 8.16
N LEU A 349 9.98 50.80 7.18
CA LEU A 349 8.99 50.57 6.13
C LEU A 349 9.27 49.29 5.35
N MET A 350 10.51 49.11 4.88
CA MET A 350 10.87 47.91 4.11
C MET A 350 10.80 46.63 4.95
N ALA A 351 11.17 46.72 6.23
CA ALA A 351 11.04 45.61 7.15
C ALA A 351 9.56 45.24 7.42
N LEU A 352 8.69 46.23 7.60
CA LEU A 352 7.24 46.04 7.70
C LEU A 352 6.66 45.45 6.41
N CYS A 353 7.12 45.89 5.24
CA CYS A 353 6.67 45.33 3.96
C CYS A 353 7.01 43.84 3.84
N LEU A 354 8.21 43.44 4.24
CA LEU A 354 8.63 42.04 4.26
C LEU A 354 7.84 41.20 5.27
N ILE A 355 7.39 41.78 6.39
CA ILE A 355 6.53 41.11 7.37
C ILE A 355 5.10 40.96 6.84
N ILE A 356 4.50 42.06 6.40
CA ILE A 356 3.05 42.16 6.15
C ILE A 356 2.68 41.54 4.79
N LEU A 357 3.33 41.98 3.70
CA LEU A 357 2.85 41.66 2.34
C LEU A 357 2.94 40.14 2.02
N PRO A 358 4.04 39.44 2.35
CA PRO A 358 4.11 37.98 2.17
C PRO A 358 3.23 37.19 3.14
N PHE A 359 2.78 37.79 4.25
CA PHE A 359 1.93 37.10 5.22
C PHE A 359 0.43 37.23 4.91
N ILE A 360 0.02 38.31 4.23
CA ILE A 360 -1.39 38.60 3.91
C ILE A 360 -2.14 37.39 3.32
N PRO A 361 -1.63 36.67 2.29
CA PRO A 361 -2.36 35.56 1.68
C PRO A 361 -2.61 34.38 2.63
N ALA A 362 -1.89 34.31 3.75
CA ALA A 362 -2.02 33.26 4.76
C ALA A 362 -2.65 33.75 6.09
N SER A 363 -2.99 35.03 6.18
CA SER A 363 -3.41 35.69 7.43
C SER A 363 -4.83 35.34 7.91
N ASN A 364 -5.62 34.60 7.11
CA ASN A 364 -7.06 34.40 7.30
C ASN A 364 -7.93 35.68 7.24
N LEU A 365 -7.37 36.88 7.03
CA LEU A 365 -8.13 38.14 7.08
C LEU A 365 -9.01 38.37 5.85
N PHE A 366 -8.54 38.02 4.65
CA PHE A 366 -9.26 38.27 3.39
C PHE A 366 -10.08 37.06 2.94
N PHE A 367 -9.54 35.86 3.16
CA PHE A 367 -10.22 34.60 2.86
C PHE A 367 -9.76 33.56 3.88
N PRO A 368 -10.64 32.63 4.29
CA PRO A 368 -10.25 31.53 5.15
C PRO A 368 -9.22 30.63 4.47
N VAL A 369 -8.21 30.22 5.24
CA VAL A 369 -7.16 29.31 4.80
C VAL A 369 -7.33 27.98 5.55
N GLY A 370 -6.88 26.88 4.95
CA GLY A 370 -7.02 25.53 5.50
C GLY A 370 -6.18 25.20 6.73
N PHE A 371 -5.53 26.18 7.35
CA PHE A 371 -4.77 26.00 8.59
C PHE A 371 -4.96 27.21 9.51
N VAL A 372 -4.83 26.96 10.82
CA VAL A 372 -4.89 28.01 11.85
C VAL A 372 -3.56 28.77 11.93
N VAL A 373 -2.45 28.05 12.08
CA VAL A 373 -1.08 28.57 12.08
C VAL A 373 -0.20 27.59 11.30
N ALA A 374 0.79 28.11 10.56
CA ALA A 374 1.79 27.30 9.86
C ALA A 374 3.14 28.02 9.90
N GLU A 375 4.16 27.38 10.49
CA GLU A 375 5.44 28.01 10.79
C GLU A 375 6.22 28.34 9.51
N ARG A 376 6.18 27.43 8.52
CA ARG A 376 6.75 27.63 7.18
C ARG A 376 6.30 28.91 6.48
N VAL A 377 5.12 29.45 6.82
CA VAL A 377 4.63 30.70 6.23
C VAL A 377 5.33 31.93 6.80
N LEU A 378 5.90 31.82 8.00
CA LEU A 378 6.69 32.88 8.64
C LEU A 378 8.12 32.97 8.11
N TYR A 379 8.53 32.09 7.18
CA TYR A 379 9.88 32.10 6.61
C TYR A 379 10.24 33.46 5.97
N VAL A 380 9.47 33.96 4.98
CA VAL A 380 9.73 35.30 4.41
C VAL A 380 9.44 36.44 5.40
N PRO A 381 8.30 36.46 6.14
CA PRO A 381 8.02 37.48 7.15
C PRO A 381 9.13 37.67 8.19
N SER A 382 9.80 36.60 8.59
CA SER A 382 10.92 36.66 9.53
C SER A 382 12.11 37.48 9.03
N MET A 383 12.28 37.65 7.71
CA MET A 383 13.32 38.50 7.12
C MET A 383 13.13 39.95 7.58
N GLY A 384 11.90 40.46 7.48
CA GLY A 384 11.56 41.79 7.95
C GLY A 384 11.69 41.90 9.47
N PHE A 385 11.29 40.85 10.21
CA PHE A 385 11.50 40.80 11.66
C PHE A 385 12.99 40.90 12.05
N CYS A 386 13.86 40.10 11.42
CA CYS A 386 15.30 40.12 11.66
C CYS A 386 15.93 41.49 11.30
N MET A 387 15.44 42.13 10.24
CA MET A 387 15.83 43.52 9.90
C MET A 387 15.43 44.52 10.99
N LEU A 388 14.21 44.42 11.54
CA LEU A 388 13.77 45.29 12.64
C LEU A 388 14.62 45.06 13.91
N VAL A 389 14.89 43.81 14.26
CA VAL A 389 15.72 43.47 15.43
C VAL A 389 17.14 44.01 15.25
N ALA A 390 17.75 43.84 14.08
CA ALA A 390 19.08 44.39 13.80
C ALA A 390 19.10 45.93 13.83
N HIS A 391 18.04 46.58 13.32
CA HIS A 391 17.90 48.04 13.38
C HIS A 391 17.75 48.54 14.82
N GLY A 392 16.93 47.87 15.63
CA GLY A 392 16.76 48.16 17.06
C GLY A 392 18.06 47.95 17.84
N TRP A 393 18.77 46.86 17.57
CA TRP A 393 20.08 46.58 18.14
C TRP A 393 21.09 47.69 17.81
N LYS A 394 21.12 48.17 16.56
CA LYS A 394 22.00 49.28 16.15
C LYS A 394 21.74 50.52 17.01
N ARG A 395 20.47 50.90 17.18
CA ARG A 395 20.03 52.03 18.01
C ARG A 395 20.37 51.85 19.48
N LEU A 396 20.26 50.64 20.01
CA LEU A 396 20.63 50.35 21.40
C LEU A 396 22.15 50.39 21.59
N SER A 397 22.89 49.86 20.62
CA SER A 397 24.35 49.77 20.65
C SER A 397 25.07 51.11 20.46
N SER A 398 24.38 52.14 19.93
CA SER A 398 24.94 53.48 19.82
C SER A 398 25.05 54.19 21.18
N ASN A 399 24.29 53.76 22.19
CA ASN A 399 24.44 54.23 23.56
C ASN A 399 25.63 53.49 24.22
N SER A 400 26.63 54.24 24.71
CA SER A 400 27.86 53.68 25.29
C SER A 400 27.61 52.73 26.46
N THR A 401 26.64 53.04 27.32
CA THR A 401 26.26 52.22 28.48
C THR A 401 25.60 50.91 28.02
N LEU A 402 24.69 50.99 27.05
CA LEU A 402 23.92 49.83 26.58
C LEU A 402 24.67 49.00 25.54
N ARG A 403 25.78 49.49 24.97
CA ARG A 403 26.54 48.80 23.93
C ARG A 403 27.05 47.43 24.37
N LYS A 404 27.66 47.32 25.57
CA LYS A 404 28.16 46.02 26.05
C LYS A 404 27.00 45.06 26.29
N ILE A 405 25.93 45.53 26.93
CA ILE A 405 24.73 44.75 27.21
C ILE A 405 24.07 44.27 25.91
N SER A 406 23.94 45.14 24.90
CA SER A 406 23.30 44.77 23.63
C SER A 406 24.09 43.71 22.84
N TRP A 407 25.43 43.73 22.91
CA TRP A 407 26.26 42.67 22.33
C TRP A 407 26.12 41.35 23.09
N ILE A 408 26.07 41.38 24.42
CA ILE A 408 25.85 40.17 25.25
C ILE A 408 24.48 39.58 24.93
N CYS A 409 23.42 40.39 24.95
CA CYS A 409 22.07 39.94 24.63
C CYS A 409 21.97 39.39 23.20
N LEU A 410 22.56 40.06 22.21
CA LEU A 410 22.55 39.58 20.83
C LEU A 410 23.27 38.24 20.68
N SER A 411 24.44 38.10 21.32
CA SER A 411 25.22 36.85 21.29
C SER A 411 24.45 35.71 21.95
N LEU A 412 23.80 35.99 23.08
CA LEU A 412 22.94 35.04 23.77
C LEU A 412 21.74 34.61 22.91
N VAL A 413 21.07 35.56 22.25
CA VAL A 413 19.95 35.26 21.34
C VAL A 413 20.42 34.38 20.18
N LEU A 414 21.52 34.74 19.51
CA LEU A 414 22.07 33.94 18.41
C LEU A 414 22.46 32.54 18.87
N PHE A 415 23.10 32.41 20.03
CA PHE A 415 23.48 31.12 20.60
C PHE A 415 22.26 30.25 20.96
N ILE A 416 21.26 30.82 21.64
CA ILE A 416 20.02 30.11 21.98
C ILE A 416 19.26 29.71 20.72
N HIS A 417 19.18 30.58 19.73
CA HIS A 417 18.52 30.29 18.45
C HIS A 417 19.24 29.15 17.72
N ALA A 418 20.58 29.21 17.60
CA ALA A 418 21.36 28.13 16.99
C ALA A 418 21.17 26.78 17.71
N LEU A 419 21.23 26.78 19.05
CA LEU A 419 21.00 25.57 19.86
C LEU A 419 19.58 25.03 19.71
N LYS A 420 18.57 25.90 19.71
CA LYS A 420 17.18 25.51 19.52
C LYS A 420 16.94 24.94 18.13
N THR A 421 17.52 25.52 17.09
CA THR A 421 17.44 25.02 15.72
C THR A 421 18.09 23.64 15.60
N LEU A 422 19.31 23.49 16.14
CA LEU A 422 19.98 22.20 16.24
C LEU A 422 19.13 21.14 16.94
N HIS A 423 18.52 21.48 18.08
CA HIS A 423 17.66 20.55 18.81
C HIS A 423 16.38 20.20 18.04
N ARG A 424 15.71 21.21 17.46
CA ARG A 424 14.45 21.06 16.74
C ARG A 424 14.59 20.21 15.47
N ASN A 425 15.76 20.18 14.84
CA ASN A 425 15.99 19.33 13.67
C ASN A 425 15.72 17.84 13.97
N TRP A 426 16.03 17.37 15.19
CA TRP A 426 15.77 15.99 15.59
C TRP A 426 14.29 15.66 15.72
N ASP A 427 13.41 16.65 15.84
CA ASP A 427 11.98 16.37 15.79
C ASP A 427 11.59 15.77 14.43
N TRP A 428 12.30 16.10 13.35
CA TRP A 428 12.06 15.59 12.00
C TRP A 428 12.75 14.25 11.69
N GLU A 429 13.37 13.60 12.68
CA GLU A 429 14.07 12.33 12.48
C GLU A 429 13.15 11.22 11.97
N SER A 430 11.96 11.09 12.57
CA SER A 430 10.93 10.10 12.26
C SER A 430 9.52 10.67 12.47
N GLU A 431 8.50 9.99 11.93
CA GLU A 431 7.11 10.38 12.19
C GLU A 431 6.80 10.37 13.71
N TYR A 432 7.34 9.39 14.43
CA TYR A 432 7.19 9.26 15.87
C TYR A 432 7.74 10.50 16.61
N THR A 433 9.00 10.87 16.36
CA THR A 433 9.63 12.03 17.04
C THR A 433 8.90 13.33 16.70
N LEU A 434 8.44 13.49 15.46
CA LEU A 434 7.77 14.70 15.00
C LEU A 434 6.45 14.91 15.72
N PHE A 435 5.58 13.90 15.70
CA PHE A 435 4.27 14.00 16.36
C PHE A 435 4.38 13.98 17.88
N MET A 436 5.37 13.29 18.45
CA MET A 436 5.66 13.40 19.88
C MET A 436 6.10 14.81 20.29
N SER A 437 6.86 15.50 19.44
CA SER A 437 7.22 16.90 19.68
C SER A 437 5.98 17.80 19.68
N ALA A 438 5.04 17.55 18.75
CA ALA A 438 3.78 18.29 18.65
C ALA A 438 2.86 18.08 19.87
N LEU A 439 2.79 16.86 20.41
CA LEU A 439 2.05 16.56 21.64
C LEU A 439 2.61 17.27 22.89
N LYS A 440 3.87 17.73 22.88
CA LYS A 440 4.40 18.58 23.96
C LYS A 440 3.75 19.96 23.96
N VAL A 441 3.35 20.44 22.78
CA VAL A 441 2.70 21.75 22.59
C VAL A 441 1.19 21.64 22.77
N ASN A 442 0.56 20.62 22.17
CA ASN A 442 -0.88 20.46 22.25
C ASN A 442 -1.33 19.02 22.47
N LYS A 443 -1.94 18.79 23.65
CA LYS A 443 -2.54 17.50 24.04
C LYS A 443 -4.03 17.40 23.74
N ASN A 444 -4.68 18.50 23.37
CA ASN A 444 -6.10 18.56 23.06
C ASN A 444 -6.40 18.33 21.57
N ASN A 445 -5.43 17.83 20.81
CA ASN A 445 -5.58 17.51 19.39
C ASN A 445 -5.56 15.97 19.21
N ALA A 446 -6.74 15.38 18.99
CA ALA A 446 -6.88 13.94 18.78
C ALA A 446 -6.14 13.43 17.53
N LYS A 447 -5.99 14.27 16.49
CA LYS A 447 -5.21 13.94 15.27
C LYS A 447 -3.74 13.67 15.61
N LEU A 448 -3.13 14.45 16.50
CA LEU A 448 -1.74 14.23 16.93
C LEU A 448 -1.59 12.90 17.67
N TRP A 449 -2.51 12.57 18.57
CA TRP A 449 -2.52 11.28 19.26
C TRP A 449 -2.67 10.10 18.29
N ASN A 450 -3.59 10.21 17.33
CA ASN A 450 -3.76 9.21 16.27
C ASN A 450 -2.50 9.06 15.42
N ASN A 451 -1.84 10.17 15.04
CA ASN A 451 -0.63 10.13 14.23
C ASN A 451 0.55 9.46 14.95
N VAL A 452 0.72 9.70 16.26
CA VAL A 452 1.71 8.94 17.06
C VAL A 452 1.35 7.46 17.11
N GLY A 453 0.06 7.13 17.27
CA GLY A 453 -0.42 5.75 17.22
C GLY A 453 -0.10 5.07 15.89
N HIS A 454 -0.29 5.75 14.76
CA HIS A 454 0.04 5.24 13.42
C HIS A 454 1.54 5.04 13.24
N ALA A 455 2.37 5.98 13.69
CA ALA A 455 3.83 5.82 13.66
C ALA A 455 4.28 4.55 14.42
N LEU A 456 3.70 4.30 15.60
CA LEU A 456 3.96 3.08 16.39
C LEU A 456 3.38 1.81 15.75
N GLU A 457 2.22 1.87 15.09
CA GLU A 457 1.66 0.76 14.31
C GLU A 457 2.57 0.37 13.14
N ASN A 458 3.16 1.35 12.44
CA ASN A 458 4.11 1.12 11.36
C ASN A 458 5.38 0.40 11.86
N GLU A 459 5.80 0.69 13.09
CA GLU A 459 6.87 -0.04 13.80
C GLU A 459 6.42 -1.41 14.38
N LYS A 460 5.16 -1.82 14.13
CA LYS A 460 4.51 -3.01 14.69
C LYS A 460 4.42 -3.02 16.22
N ASN A 461 4.53 -1.86 16.87
CA ASN A 461 4.42 -1.70 18.32
C ASN A 461 2.96 -1.44 18.75
N PHE A 462 2.11 -2.44 18.54
CA PHE A 462 0.66 -2.33 18.73
C PHE A 462 0.27 -2.00 20.18
N GLU A 463 1.00 -2.51 21.18
CA GLU A 463 0.72 -2.24 22.60
C GLU A 463 0.91 -0.76 22.96
N ARG A 464 1.98 -0.12 22.48
CA ARG A 464 2.16 1.32 22.70
C ARG A 464 1.18 2.12 21.85
N ALA A 465 1.00 1.76 20.59
CA ALA A 465 0.06 2.43 19.67
C ALA A 465 -1.35 2.50 20.27
N LEU A 466 -1.82 1.40 20.86
CA LEU A 466 -3.12 1.31 21.50
C LEU A 466 -3.32 2.39 22.58
N LYS A 467 -2.30 2.67 23.41
CA LYS A 467 -2.39 3.71 24.44
C LYS A 467 -2.63 5.08 23.83
N PHE A 468 -1.95 5.41 22.74
CA PHE A 468 -2.12 6.69 22.04
C PHE A 468 -3.49 6.78 21.35
N PHE A 469 -3.95 5.71 20.71
CA PHE A 469 -5.31 5.69 20.12
C PHE A 469 -6.42 5.82 21.18
N ILE A 470 -6.27 5.17 22.34
CA ILE A 470 -7.21 5.35 23.45
C ILE A 470 -7.20 6.81 23.93
N GLN A 471 -6.01 7.42 24.09
CA GLN A 471 -5.94 8.86 24.42
C GLN A 471 -6.62 9.73 23.36
N ALA A 472 -6.49 9.41 22.07
CA ALA A 472 -7.21 10.12 21.01
C ALA A 472 -8.73 10.05 21.21
N THR A 473 -9.29 8.87 21.56
CA THR A 473 -10.72 8.72 21.86
C THR A 473 -11.16 9.45 23.13
N GLN A 474 -10.27 9.66 24.10
CA GLN A 474 -10.58 10.43 25.31
C GLN A 474 -10.60 11.94 25.03
N VAL A 475 -9.67 12.42 24.20
CA VAL A 475 -9.61 13.82 23.78
C VAL A 475 -10.79 14.17 22.88
N GLN A 476 -11.16 13.27 21.97
CA GLN A 476 -12.29 13.45 21.08
C GLN A 476 -13.17 12.18 21.05
N PRO A 477 -14.18 12.08 21.95
CA PRO A 477 -15.04 10.90 22.05
C PRO A 477 -15.90 10.61 20.82
N ASP A 478 -16.18 11.61 20.00
CA ASP A 478 -17.00 11.51 18.78
C ASP A 478 -16.18 11.23 17.50
N ASP A 479 -14.85 11.05 17.61
CA ASP A 479 -14.01 10.69 16.47
C ASP A 479 -14.15 9.21 16.09
N ILE A 480 -14.93 8.95 15.03
CA ILE A 480 -15.12 7.61 14.44
C ILE A 480 -13.77 6.97 14.07
N GLY A 481 -12.84 7.76 13.53
CA GLY A 481 -11.53 7.28 13.09
C GLY A 481 -10.67 6.80 14.27
N ALA A 482 -10.66 7.52 15.39
CA ALA A 482 -9.95 7.11 16.59
C ALA A 482 -10.46 5.76 17.13
N HIS A 483 -11.78 5.58 17.26
CA HIS A 483 -12.36 4.31 17.72
C HIS A 483 -12.08 3.15 16.76
N MET A 484 -12.07 3.41 15.45
CA MET A 484 -11.64 2.41 14.46
C MET A 484 -10.18 2.00 14.63
N ASN A 485 -9.29 2.95 14.89
CA ASN A 485 -7.88 2.70 15.11
C ASN A 485 -7.65 1.85 16.37
N VAL A 486 -8.38 2.14 17.46
CA VAL A 486 -8.40 1.31 18.67
C VAL A 486 -8.84 -0.11 18.35
N GLY A 487 -9.97 -0.29 17.65
CA GLY A 487 -10.48 -1.62 17.28
C GLY A 487 -9.52 -2.41 16.39
N ARG A 488 -8.90 -1.74 15.40
CA ARG A 488 -7.88 -2.34 14.53
C ARG A 488 -6.65 -2.79 15.33
N THR A 489 -6.21 -1.97 16.28
CA THR A 489 -5.05 -2.28 17.10
C THR A 489 -5.33 -3.46 18.03
N TYR A 490 -6.51 -3.51 18.67
CA TYR A 490 -6.94 -4.67 19.46
C TYR A 490 -6.98 -5.95 18.63
N LYS A 491 -7.47 -5.89 17.38
CA LYS A 491 -7.46 -7.04 16.46
C LYS A 491 -6.02 -7.52 16.20
N ASN A 492 -5.08 -6.62 15.94
CA ASN A 492 -3.67 -6.97 15.73
C ASN A 492 -3.00 -7.57 16.97
N LEU A 493 -3.51 -7.24 18.17
CA LEU A 493 -3.13 -7.84 19.45
C LEU A 493 -3.88 -9.14 19.77
N ASN A 494 -4.69 -9.68 18.84
CA ASN A 494 -5.56 -10.85 19.02
C ASN A 494 -6.62 -10.69 20.13
N ARG A 495 -6.97 -9.46 20.49
CA ARG A 495 -8.00 -9.11 21.48
C ARG A 495 -9.33 -8.85 20.77
N THR A 496 -9.97 -9.94 20.32
CA THR A 496 -11.12 -9.87 19.39
C THR A 496 -12.37 -9.28 20.01
N LYS A 497 -12.62 -9.48 21.32
CA LYS A 497 -13.80 -8.93 22.00
C LYS A 497 -13.71 -7.41 22.11
N GLU A 498 -12.58 -6.89 22.58
CA GLU A 498 -12.34 -5.45 22.72
C GLU A 498 -12.28 -4.74 21.36
N ALA A 499 -11.78 -5.44 20.32
CA ALA A 499 -11.83 -4.96 18.95
C ALA A 499 -13.28 -4.77 18.47
N GLU A 500 -14.13 -5.76 18.71
CA GLU A 500 -15.55 -5.71 18.36
C GLU A 500 -16.27 -4.58 19.10
N GLU A 501 -16.08 -4.45 20.41
CA GLU A 501 -16.66 -3.37 21.22
C GLU A 501 -16.27 -1.98 20.67
N SER A 502 -14.99 -1.79 20.35
CA SER A 502 -14.50 -0.52 19.79
C SER A 502 -15.11 -0.20 18.42
N TYR A 503 -15.27 -1.23 17.56
CA TYR A 503 -15.95 -1.06 16.28
C TYR A 503 -17.45 -0.79 16.43
N LEU A 504 -18.11 -1.36 17.45
CA LEU A 504 -19.50 -1.08 17.76
C LEU A 504 -19.69 0.37 18.23
N VAL A 505 -18.77 0.89 19.06
CA VAL A 505 -18.74 2.31 19.43
C VAL A 505 -18.57 3.18 18.18
N ALA A 506 -17.56 2.90 17.34
CA ALA A 506 -17.35 3.64 16.09
C ALA A 506 -18.58 3.61 15.17
N LYS A 507 -19.26 2.46 15.08
CA LYS A 507 -20.50 2.30 14.31
C LYS A 507 -21.66 3.10 14.89
N SER A 508 -21.76 3.20 16.22
CA SER A 508 -22.82 3.97 16.89
C SER A 508 -22.73 5.47 16.63
N LEU A 509 -21.52 5.97 16.36
CA LEU A 509 -21.23 7.37 16.01
C LEU A 509 -21.51 7.69 14.54
N MET A 510 -21.76 6.68 13.69
CA MET A 510 -22.09 6.90 12.28
C MET A 510 -23.46 7.57 12.13
N PRO A 511 -23.63 8.47 11.14
CA PRO A 511 -24.93 9.07 10.85
C PRO A 511 -25.96 7.99 10.44
N GLN A 512 -27.17 8.08 10.98
CA GLN A 512 -28.25 7.16 10.67
C GLN A 512 -28.74 7.29 9.21
N ILE A 513 -29.11 6.16 8.60
CA ILE A 513 -29.58 6.09 7.22
C ILE A 513 -31.02 6.61 7.12
N ILE A 514 -31.14 7.69 6.36
CA ILE A 514 -32.27 8.41 5.75
C ILE A 514 -32.93 7.76 4.52
N PRO A 515 -33.98 6.93 4.58
CA PRO A 515 -34.54 6.36 3.36
C PRO A 515 -34.92 7.45 2.35
N GLY A 516 -34.41 7.36 1.11
CA GLY A 516 -34.69 8.32 0.02
C GLY A 516 -33.73 9.52 -0.11
N LYS A 517 -32.74 9.72 0.78
CA LYS A 517 -31.71 10.77 0.62
C LYS A 517 -30.39 10.19 0.09
N LYS A 518 -29.78 10.83 -0.92
CA LYS A 518 -28.44 10.45 -1.42
C LYS A 518 -27.36 10.92 -0.42
N TYR A 519 -26.64 9.97 0.18
CA TYR A 519 -25.63 10.19 1.23
C TYR A 519 -24.21 10.49 0.74
N ALA A 520 -23.99 10.46 -0.58
CA ALA A 520 -22.68 10.57 -1.21
C ALA A 520 -21.83 11.77 -0.75
N ALA A 521 -22.48 12.85 -0.26
CA ALA A 521 -21.82 14.08 0.17
C ALA A 521 -21.57 14.22 1.69
N ARG A 522 -21.87 13.23 2.56
CA ARG A 522 -21.74 13.39 4.03
C ARG A 522 -20.86 12.38 4.79
N VAL A 523 -20.54 11.22 4.23
CA VAL A 523 -19.76 10.19 4.95
C VAL A 523 -18.39 10.01 4.29
N ALA A 524 -17.31 10.30 5.01
CA ALA A 524 -15.96 10.06 4.50
C ALA A 524 -15.77 8.56 4.15
N PRO A 525 -15.16 8.20 3.00
CA PRO A 525 -14.89 6.80 2.65
C PRO A 525 -14.18 6.03 3.76
N ASN A 526 -13.27 6.69 4.46
CA ASN A 526 -12.53 6.07 5.55
C ASN A 526 -13.45 5.64 6.70
N HIS A 527 -14.52 6.37 7.01
CA HIS A 527 -15.44 5.99 8.09
C HIS A 527 -16.28 4.75 7.74
N LEU A 528 -16.49 4.45 6.45
CA LEU A 528 -17.17 3.23 6.04
C LEU A 528 -16.34 1.97 6.32
N ASN A 529 -15.03 2.11 6.53
CA ASN A 529 -14.18 1.00 6.93
C ASN A 529 -14.56 0.44 8.31
N VAL A 530 -15.33 1.14 9.15
CA VAL A 530 -15.92 0.56 10.38
C VAL A 530 -16.67 -0.73 10.06
N TYR A 531 -17.58 -0.68 9.09
CA TYR A 531 -18.42 -1.83 8.71
C TYR A 531 -17.57 -2.98 8.15
N ILE A 532 -16.57 -2.64 7.33
CA ILE A 532 -15.66 -3.63 6.73
C ILE A 532 -14.82 -4.32 7.80
N ASN A 533 -14.23 -3.53 8.71
CA ASN A 533 -13.36 -4.05 9.75
C ASN A 533 -14.14 -4.91 10.75
N LEU A 534 -15.34 -4.48 11.14
CA LEU A 534 -16.23 -5.25 11.99
C LEU A 534 -16.70 -6.54 11.30
N ALA A 535 -17.15 -6.47 10.05
CA ALA A 535 -17.57 -7.64 9.28
C ALA A 535 -16.43 -8.66 9.12
N ASN A 536 -15.22 -8.18 8.82
CA ASN A 536 -14.03 -9.02 8.72
C ASN A 536 -13.60 -9.66 10.04
N LEU A 537 -13.88 -9.00 11.17
CA LEU A 537 -13.63 -9.56 12.50
C LEU A 537 -14.64 -10.69 12.80
N ILE A 538 -15.93 -10.43 12.59
CA ILE A 538 -16.99 -11.37 13.00
C ILE A 538 -17.18 -12.53 12.02
N ARG A 539 -16.80 -12.39 10.73
CA ARG A 539 -16.87 -13.48 9.73
C ARG A 539 -15.96 -14.68 10.04
N ALA A 540 -15.06 -14.52 11.01
CA ALA A 540 -14.27 -15.63 11.55
C ALA A 540 -15.16 -16.66 12.28
N ASN A 541 -16.31 -16.22 12.81
CA ASN A 541 -17.30 -17.10 13.39
C ASN A 541 -18.36 -17.49 12.34
N GLU A 542 -18.44 -18.78 12.02
CA GLU A 542 -19.41 -19.32 11.04
C GLU A 542 -20.87 -19.02 11.40
N SER A 543 -21.21 -18.85 12.68
CA SER A 543 -22.58 -18.54 13.09
C SER A 543 -23.01 -17.09 12.85
N ARG A 544 -22.08 -16.22 12.44
CA ARG A 544 -22.28 -14.77 12.28
C ARG A 544 -22.05 -14.28 10.85
N LEU A 545 -22.02 -15.18 9.86
CA LEU A 545 -21.78 -14.81 8.46
C LEU A 545 -22.89 -13.90 7.91
N GLU A 546 -24.16 -14.14 8.28
CA GLU A 546 -25.29 -13.29 7.89
C GLU A 546 -25.16 -11.87 8.45
N GLU A 547 -24.71 -11.73 9.70
CA GLU A 547 -24.47 -10.44 10.33
C GLU A 547 -23.34 -9.69 9.60
N ALA A 548 -22.27 -10.39 9.20
CA ALA A 548 -21.20 -9.83 8.39
C ALA A 548 -21.70 -9.35 7.01
N ASP A 549 -22.56 -10.12 6.34
CA ASP A 549 -23.18 -9.70 5.06
C ASP A 549 -24.06 -8.46 5.25
N GLN A 550 -24.79 -8.36 6.36
CA GLN A 550 -25.59 -7.19 6.69
C GLN A 550 -24.73 -5.93 6.86
N LEU A 551 -23.58 -6.02 7.52
CA LEU A 551 -22.64 -4.90 7.67
C LEU A 551 -22.11 -4.42 6.31
N TYR A 552 -21.76 -5.35 5.40
CA TYR A 552 -21.37 -4.97 4.04
C TYR A 552 -22.50 -4.30 3.27
N ARG A 553 -23.73 -4.81 3.36
CA ARG A 553 -24.91 -4.17 2.76
C ARG A 553 -25.16 -2.78 3.33
N GLN A 554 -24.95 -2.57 4.62
CA GLN A 554 -25.04 -1.24 5.24
C GLN A 554 -24.01 -0.27 4.64
N ALA A 555 -22.74 -0.68 4.53
CA ALA A 555 -21.70 0.13 3.89
C ALA A 555 -22.05 0.50 2.44
N ILE A 556 -22.54 -0.48 1.66
CA ILE A 556 -22.97 -0.28 0.27
C ILE A 556 -24.18 0.65 0.18
N SER A 557 -25.15 0.52 1.09
CA SER A 557 -26.34 1.37 1.11
C SER A 557 -26.02 2.83 1.43
N MET A 558 -24.98 3.07 2.27
CA MET A 558 -24.48 4.41 2.54
C MET A 558 -23.71 4.99 1.35
N ARG A 559 -22.91 4.15 0.67
CA ARG A 559 -22.14 4.54 -0.51
C ARG A 559 -22.10 3.42 -1.57
N PRO A 560 -22.89 3.54 -2.66
CA PRO A 560 -22.89 2.57 -3.76
C PRO A 560 -21.58 2.51 -4.56
N ASP A 561 -20.73 3.54 -4.48
CA ASP A 561 -19.40 3.60 -5.11
C ASP A 561 -18.28 3.06 -4.21
N PHE A 562 -18.61 2.51 -3.02
CA PHE A 562 -17.59 1.98 -2.10
C PHE A 562 -17.12 0.58 -2.50
N LYS A 563 -16.20 0.54 -3.47
CA LYS A 563 -15.63 -0.68 -4.08
C LYS A 563 -15.24 -1.77 -3.06
N GLN A 564 -14.53 -1.40 -1.99
CA GLN A 564 -14.00 -2.37 -1.03
C GLN A 564 -15.10 -3.21 -0.35
N ALA A 565 -16.30 -2.65 -0.17
CA ALA A 565 -17.42 -3.38 0.39
C ALA A 565 -17.91 -4.50 -0.54
N TYR A 566 -17.97 -4.25 -1.85
CA TYR A 566 -18.36 -5.28 -2.83
C TYR A 566 -17.35 -6.43 -2.89
N ILE A 567 -16.05 -6.13 -2.84
CA ILE A 567 -14.97 -7.13 -2.81
C ILE A 567 -15.12 -8.02 -1.58
N SER A 568 -15.12 -7.39 -0.40
CA SER A 568 -15.15 -8.11 0.89
C SER A 568 -16.45 -8.92 1.06
N ARG A 569 -17.57 -8.40 0.52
CA ARG A 569 -18.84 -9.12 0.46
C ARG A 569 -18.81 -10.29 -0.52
N GLY A 570 -18.18 -10.15 -1.69
CA GLY A 570 -18.01 -11.23 -2.66
C GLY A 570 -17.26 -12.42 -2.07
N GLU A 571 -16.17 -12.17 -1.34
CA GLU A 571 -15.43 -13.20 -0.60
C GLU A 571 -16.29 -13.90 0.45
N LEU A 572 -17.04 -13.12 1.24
CA LEU A 572 -17.93 -13.66 2.26
C LEU A 572 -19.03 -14.53 1.63
N LEU A 573 -19.61 -14.11 0.51
CA LEU A 573 -20.68 -14.83 -0.17
C LEU A 573 -20.18 -16.18 -0.74
N LEU A 574 -18.93 -16.25 -1.21
CA LEU A 574 -18.31 -17.53 -1.56
C LEU A 574 -18.18 -18.44 -0.34
N LYS A 575 -17.73 -17.90 0.81
CA LYS A 575 -17.67 -18.66 2.07
C LYS A 575 -19.05 -19.17 2.51
N MET A 576 -20.11 -18.40 2.28
CA MET A 576 -21.50 -18.78 2.53
C MET A 576 -22.10 -19.73 1.47
N ASN A 577 -21.30 -20.19 0.50
CA ASN A 577 -21.74 -21.02 -0.64
C ASN A 577 -22.86 -20.36 -1.49
N LYS A 578 -22.75 -19.04 -1.73
CA LYS A 578 -23.68 -18.23 -2.55
C LYS A 578 -22.98 -17.63 -3.78
N PRO A 579 -22.47 -18.45 -4.71
CA PRO A 579 -21.62 -17.99 -5.82
C PRO A 579 -22.33 -17.05 -6.81
N LEU A 580 -23.64 -17.19 -7.02
CA LEU A 580 -24.41 -16.27 -7.89
C LEU A 580 -24.43 -14.84 -7.34
N GLN A 581 -24.64 -14.67 -6.03
CA GLN A 581 -24.61 -13.35 -5.40
C GLN A 581 -23.18 -12.80 -5.34
N ALA A 582 -22.19 -13.67 -5.14
CA ALA A 582 -20.78 -13.27 -5.19
C ALA A 582 -20.41 -12.73 -6.59
N LYS A 583 -20.87 -13.39 -7.65
CA LYS A 583 -20.71 -12.92 -9.05
C LYS A 583 -21.26 -11.50 -9.23
N GLU A 584 -22.49 -11.24 -8.79
CA GLU A 584 -23.08 -9.90 -8.86
C GLU A 584 -22.26 -8.85 -8.12
N ALA A 585 -21.77 -9.18 -6.92
CA ALA A 585 -20.93 -8.27 -6.14
C ALA A 585 -19.61 -7.94 -6.84
N TYR A 586 -18.91 -8.94 -7.39
CA TYR A 586 -17.67 -8.70 -8.13
C TYR A 586 -17.89 -7.97 -9.46
N LEU A 587 -18.98 -8.23 -10.17
CA LEU A 587 -19.33 -7.47 -11.38
C LEU A 587 -19.57 -5.99 -11.06
N ARG A 588 -20.25 -5.67 -9.95
CA ARG A 588 -20.38 -4.28 -9.47
C ARG A 588 -19.03 -3.67 -9.09
N ALA A 589 -18.14 -4.42 -8.44
CA ALA A 589 -16.79 -3.94 -8.16
C ALA A 589 -15.99 -3.63 -9.45
N LEU A 590 -16.15 -4.46 -10.49
CA LEU A 590 -15.52 -4.26 -11.80
C LEU A 590 -16.12 -3.07 -12.58
N GLU A 591 -17.40 -2.76 -12.39
CA GLU A 591 -17.99 -1.52 -12.95
C GLU A 591 -17.29 -0.27 -12.40
N LEU A 592 -16.89 -0.30 -11.12
CA LEU A 592 -16.18 0.80 -10.45
C LEU A 592 -14.68 0.84 -10.77
N ASP A 593 -14.04 -0.32 -10.97
CA ASP A 593 -12.61 -0.43 -11.27
C ASP A 593 -12.32 -1.62 -12.21
N ARG A 594 -12.25 -1.32 -13.52
CA ARG A 594 -11.99 -2.33 -14.55
C ARG A 594 -10.53 -2.74 -14.66
N THR A 595 -9.63 -1.99 -14.03
CA THR A 595 -8.17 -2.14 -14.15
C THR A 595 -7.56 -2.99 -13.05
N ASN A 596 -8.33 -3.34 -12.02
CA ASN A 596 -7.86 -4.19 -10.94
C ASN A 596 -7.84 -5.67 -11.35
N ALA A 597 -6.64 -6.25 -11.44
CA ALA A 597 -6.45 -7.65 -11.81
C ALA A 597 -7.01 -8.64 -10.77
N ASP A 598 -6.99 -8.31 -9.48
CA ASP A 598 -7.49 -9.19 -8.40
C ASP A 598 -9.01 -9.41 -8.52
N LEU A 599 -9.76 -8.41 -9.02
CA LEU A 599 -11.20 -8.55 -9.26
C LEU A 599 -11.52 -9.57 -10.34
N TRP A 600 -10.75 -9.55 -11.44
CA TRP A 600 -10.89 -10.52 -12.52
C TRP A 600 -10.49 -11.93 -12.06
N TYR A 601 -9.42 -12.04 -11.26
CA TYR A 601 -9.04 -13.30 -10.61
C TYR A 601 -10.15 -13.83 -9.69
N ASN A 602 -10.68 -13.00 -8.79
CA ASN A 602 -11.75 -13.41 -7.87
C ASN A 602 -13.03 -13.81 -8.61
N LEU A 603 -13.38 -13.11 -9.69
CA LEU A 603 -14.50 -13.49 -10.55
C LEU A 603 -14.24 -14.85 -11.25
N ALA A 604 -13.01 -15.14 -11.66
CA ALA A 604 -12.65 -16.46 -12.19
C ALA A 604 -12.87 -17.58 -11.17
N ILE A 605 -12.51 -17.36 -9.90
CA ILE A 605 -12.78 -18.31 -8.80
C ILE A 605 -14.30 -18.54 -8.66
N VAL A 606 -15.11 -17.48 -8.72
CA VAL A 606 -16.58 -17.63 -8.70
C VAL A 606 -17.08 -18.50 -9.85
N TYR A 607 -16.51 -18.35 -11.06
CA TYR A 607 -16.89 -19.19 -12.21
C TYR A 607 -16.45 -20.66 -12.07
N ILE A 608 -15.34 -20.94 -11.37
CA ILE A 608 -14.96 -22.32 -11.00
C ILE A 608 -16.04 -22.92 -10.09
N GLU A 609 -16.48 -22.20 -9.06
CA GLU A 609 -17.56 -22.64 -8.16
C GLU A 609 -18.90 -22.83 -8.89
N LEU A 610 -19.18 -22.00 -9.90
CA LEU A 610 -20.33 -22.14 -10.80
C LEU A 610 -20.16 -23.28 -11.84
N LYS A 611 -19.02 -23.98 -11.83
CA LYS A 611 -18.67 -25.06 -12.76
C LYS A 611 -18.63 -24.64 -14.24
N ASP A 612 -18.24 -23.39 -14.50
CA ASP A 612 -18.02 -22.85 -15.84
C ASP A 612 -16.52 -22.53 -16.05
N PRO A 613 -15.71 -23.55 -16.42
CA PRO A 613 -14.26 -23.39 -16.59
C PRO A 613 -13.90 -22.49 -17.78
N MET A 614 -14.79 -22.35 -18.78
CA MET A 614 -14.54 -21.53 -19.95
C MET A 614 -14.54 -20.04 -19.60
N GLU A 615 -15.57 -19.58 -18.88
CA GLU A 615 -15.59 -18.20 -18.39
C GLU A 615 -14.52 -17.98 -17.30
N ALA A 616 -14.22 -18.97 -16.46
CA ALA A 616 -13.11 -18.86 -15.50
C ALA A 616 -11.77 -18.57 -16.21
N LEU A 617 -11.41 -19.33 -17.25
CA LEU A 617 -10.19 -19.10 -18.03
C LEU A 617 -10.15 -17.72 -18.69
N LYS A 618 -11.28 -17.24 -19.22
CA LYS A 618 -11.38 -15.89 -19.81
C LYS A 618 -11.10 -14.80 -18.78
N ASN A 619 -11.66 -14.93 -17.58
CA ASN A 619 -11.43 -13.98 -16.48
C ASN A 619 -9.97 -14.04 -15.98
N PHE A 620 -9.37 -15.23 -15.87
CA PHE A 620 -7.93 -15.34 -15.57
C PHE A 620 -7.06 -14.69 -16.64
N ASN A 621 -7.38 -14.86 -17.94
CA ASN A 621 -6.65 -14.20 -19.02
C ASN A 621 -6.72 -12.69 -18.88
N ARG A 622 -7.90 -12.15 -18.56
CA ARG A 622 -8.07 -10.72 -18.34
C ARG A 622 -7.26 -10.20 -17.15
N ALA A 623 -7.20 -10.96 -16.06
CA ALA A 623 -6.34 -10.64 -14.92
C ALA A 623 -4.85 -10.58 -15.33
N LEU A 624 -4.40 -11.55 -16.14
CA LEU A 624 -3.01 -11.63 -16.62
C LEU A 624 -2.65 -10.61 -17.70
N GLU A 625 -3.63 -10.14 -18.49
CA GLU A 625 -3.45 -9.01 -19.41
C GLU A 625 -3.17 -7.70 -18.65
N LEU A 626 -3.82 -7.51 -17.49
CA LEU A 626 -3.65 -6.33 -16.64
C LEU A 626 -2.39 -6.44 -15.76
N ASN A 627 -2.13 -7.63 -15.21
CA ASN A 627 -0.93 -7.93 -14.43
C ASN A 627 -0.33 -9.28 -14.84
N PRO A 628 0.69 -9.29 -15.74
CA PRO A 628 1.34 -10.52 -16.20
C PRO A 628 2.03 -11.34 -15.11
N SER A 629 2.35 -10.70 -13.97
CA SER A 629 3.02 -11.32 -12.80
C SER A 629 2.04 -11.74 -11.70
N HIS A 630 0.73 -11.73 -11.96
CA HIS A 630 -0.26 -12.08 -10.94
C HIS A 630 -0.17 -13.57 -10.56
N LYS A 631 0.48 -13.83 -9.43
CA LYS A 631 0.86 -15.17 -8.94
C LYS A 631 -0.30 -16.16 -8.87
N LEU A 632 -1.39 -15.79 -8.18
CA LEU A 632 -2.55 -16.66 -8.01
C LEU A 632 -3.27 -16.95 -9.34
N ALA A 633 -3.38 -15.97 -10.24
CA ALA A 633 -3.99 -16.15 -11.55
C ALA A 633 -3.14 -17.07 -12.44
N LEU A 634 -1.80 -16.93 -12.43
CA LEU A 634 -0.89 -17.83 -13.14
C LEU A 634 -1.06 -19.28 -12.67
N PHE A 635 -1.01 -19.50 -11.35
CA PHE A 635 -1.07 -20.83 -10.76
C PHE A 635 -2.45 -21.50 -10.96
N ASN A 636 -3.54 -20.84 -10.55
CA ASN A 636 -4.88 -21.44 -10.58
C ASN A 636 -5.40 -21.65 -12.01
N SER A 637 -5.06 -20.76 -12.94
CA SER A 637 -5.44 -20.97 -14.34
C SER A 637 -4.66 -22.11 -15.00
N ALA A 638 -3.38 -22.29 -14.66
CA ALA A 638 -2.60 -23.42 -15.15
C ALA A 638 -3.13 -24.75 -14.59
N LEU A 639 -3.50 -24.79 -13.32
CA LEU A 639 -4.12 -25.96 -12.70
C LEU A 639 -5.45 -26.31 -13.38
N LEU A 640 -6.32 -25.32 -13.61
CA LEU A 640 -7.59 -25.52 -14.31
C LEU A 640 -7.37 -26.06 -15.74
N MET A 641 -6.36 -25.56 -16.46
CA MET A 641 -6.00 -26.07 -17.78
C MET A 641 -5.50 -27.52 -17.72
N GLN A 642 -4.69 -27.85 -16.72
CA GLN A 642 -4.16 -29.19 -16.52
C GLN A 642 -5.28 -30.19 -16.19
N GLU A 643 -6.16 -29.86 -15.24
CA GLU A 643 -7.31 -30.69 -14.84
C GLU A 643 -8.29 -30.95 -16.00
N SER A 644 -8.43 -30.01 -16.93
CA SER A 644 -9.25 -30.19 -18.14
C SER A 644 -8.79 -31.37 -19.01
N GLY A 645 -7.51 -31.74 -18.92
CA GLY A 645 -6.88 -32.76 -19.76
C GLY A 645 -6.82 -32.40 -21.26
N ASP A 646 -7.12 -31.16 -21.64
CA ASP A 646 -7.02 -30.71 -23.03
C ASP A 646 -5.56 -30.48 -23.42
N ALA A 647 -5.03 -31.35 -24.29
CA ALA A 647 -3.66 -31.26 -24.79
C ALA A 647 -3.34 -29.91 -25.44
N ARG A 648 -4.34 -29.19 -25.98
CA ARG A 648 -4.14 -27.87 -26.61
C ARG A 648 -3.77 -26.78 -25.60
N LEU A 649 -4.19 -26.92 -24.35
CA LEU A 649 -3.95 -25.91 -23.29
C LEU A 649 -2.63 -26.14 -22.54
N ARG A 650 -2.01 -27.32 -22.66
CA ARG A 650 -0.78 -27.68 -21.94
C ARG A 650 0.41 -26.75 -22.19
N PRO A 651 0.69 -26.29 -23.44
CA PRO A 651 1.80 -25.36 -23.67
C PRO A 651 1.62 -24.04 -22.92
N GLU A 652 0.38 -23.53 -22.89
CA GLU A 652 0.05 -22.30 -22.17
C GLU A 652 0.07 -22.51 -20.65
N ALA A 653 -0.45 -23.64 -20.15
CA ALA A 653 -0.36 -24.01 -18.73
C ALA A 653 1.12 -24.09 -18.27
N LYS A 654 1.99 -24.71 -19.07
CA LYS A 654 3.43 -24.78 -18.81
C LYS A 654 4.05 -23.38 -18.78
N LYS A 655 3.73 -22.52 -19.75
CA LYS A 655 4.21 -21.12 -19.78
C LYS A 655 3.81 -20.36 -18.52
N ARG A 656 2.57 -20.51 -18.05
CA ARG A 656 2.08 -19.86 -16.83
C ARG A 656 2.79 -20.36 -15.57
N LEU A 657 2.98 -21.66 -15.44
CA LEU A 657 3.72 -22.24 -14.32
C LEU A 657 5.20 -21.84 -14.33
N LEU A 658 5.84 -21.73 -15.50
CA LEU A 658 7.20 -21.22 -15.63
C LEU A 658 7.32 -19.76 -15.18
N ASN A 659 6.35 -18.92 -15.54
CA ASN A 659 6.29 -17.55 -15.02
C ASN A 659 6.04 -17.54 -13.51
N TYR A 660 5.15 -18.40 -13.00
CA TYR A 660 4.84 -18.49 -11.58
C TYR A 660 6.09 -18.86 -10.75
N VAL A 661 6.86 -19.90 -11.14
CA VAL A 661 8.07 -20.28 -10.40
C VAL A 661 9.22 -19.29 -10.54
N LYS A 662 9.15 -18.36 -11.49
CA LYS A 662 10.08 -17.22 -11.57
C LYS A 662 9.74 -16.18 -10.48
N GLU A 663 8.46 -15.99 -10.21
CA GLU A 663 7.96 -15.05 -9.18
C GLU A 663 7.95 -15.66 -7.77
N GLU A 664 7.76 -16.97 -7.66
CA GLU A 664 7.73 -17.77 -6.42
C GLU A 664 8.73 -18.94 -6.52
N PRO A 665 10.05 -18.67 -6.46
CA PRO A 665 11.07 -19.70 -6.69
C PRO A 665 11.14 -20.77 -5.59
N GLU A 666 10.60 -20.48 -4.40
CA GLU A 666 10.62 -21.35 -3.22
C GLU A 666 9.34 -22.20 -3.08
N ASP A 667 8.28 -21.96 -3.87
CA ASP A 667 7.06 -22.77 -3.78
C ASP A 667 7.20 -24.10 -4.53
N ALA A 668 7.26 -25.19 -3.77
CA ALA A 668 7.37 -26.55 -4.29
C ALA A 668 6.20 -26.95 -5.20
N ASN A 669 4.99 -26.39 -5.00
CA ASN A 669 3.80 -26.74 -5.77
C ASN A 669 3.92 -26.32 -7.24
N GLY A 670 4.61 -25.21 -7.53
CA GLY A 670 4.84 -24.77 -8.91
C GLY A 670 5.65 -25.80 -9.69
N TYR A 671 6.73 -26.31 -9.09
CA TYR A 671 7.58 -27.34 -9.71
C TYR A 671 6.91 -28.71 -9.76
N PHE A 672 6.12 -29.08 -8.74
CA PHE A 672 5.33 -30.30 -8.78
C PHE A 672 4.37 -30.32 -9.98
N ASN A 673 3.61 -29.24 -10.20
CA ASN A 673 2.68 -29.15 -11.32
C ASN A 673 3.39 -29.07 -12.70
N LEU A 674 4.58 -28.45 -12.78
CA LEU A 674 5.43 -28.57 -13.98
C LEU A 674 5.87 -30.02 -14.25
N GLY A 675 6.22 -30.76 -13.19
CA GLY A 675 6.53 -32.18 -13.26
C GLY A 675 5.35 -32.99 -13.77
N MET A 676 4.15 -32.74 -13.23
CA MET A 676 2.92 -33.41 -13.67
C MET A 676 2.58 -33.11 -15.14
N LEU A 677 2.70 -31.87 -15.60
CA LEU A 677 2.51 -31.52 -17.02
C LEU A 677 3.54 -32.21 -17.92
N ALA A 678 4.79 -32.33 -17.48
CA ALA A 678 5.83 -33.04 -18.21
C ALA A 678 5.54 -34.55 -18.29
N MET A 679 4.99 -35.15 -17.23
CA MET A 679 4.50 -36.54 -17.26
C MET A 679 3.35 -36.70 -18.26
N ASP A 680 2.38 -35.77 -18.27
CA ASP A 680 1.26 -35.78 -19.22
C ASP A 680 1.71 -35.67 -20.69
N ASP A 681 2.82 -34.97 -20.93
CA ASP A 681 3.49 -34.82 -22.23
C ASP A 681 4.50 -35.93 -22.55
N LYS A 682 4.66 -36.93 -21.66
CA LYS A 682 5.65 -38.02 -21.79
C LYS A 682 7.11 -37.54 -21.91
N LYS A 683 7.44 -36.44 -21.24
CA LYS A 683 8.79 -35.86 -21.18
C LYS A 683 9.45 -36.25 -19.86
N ASP A 684 9.82 -37.52 -19.75
CA ASP A 684 10.21 -38.14 -18.47
C ASP A 684 11.42 -37.48 -17.81
N ALA A 685 12.44 -37.09 -18.60
CA ALA A 685 13.63 -36.42 -18.07
C ALA A 685 13.32 -35.02 -17.48
N GLU A 686 12.40 -34.29 -18.12
CA GLU A 686 11.94 -33.00 -17.65
C GLU A 686 11.09 -33.18 -16.38
N ALA A 687 10.19 -34.16 -16.37
CA ALA A 687 9.37 -34.49 -15.20
C ALA A 687 10.23 -34.86 -13.98
N GLU A 688 11.25 -35.70 -14.17
CA GLU A 688 12.20 -36.08 -13.12
C GLU A 688 12.89 -34.85 -12.51
N THR A 689 13.35 -33.94 -13.36
CA THR A 689 14.05 -32.72 -12.94
C THR A 689 13.15 -31.83 -12.08
N TRP A 690 11.92 -31.59 -12.54
CA TRP A 690 10.97 -30.75 -11.81
C TRP A 690 10.53 -31.39 -10.49
N MET A 691 10.26 -32.69 -10.49
CA MET A 691 9.82 -33.41 -9.29
C MET A 691 10.92 -33.43 -8.22
N LYS A 692 12.19 -33.65 -8.60
CA LYS A 692 13.34 -33.54 -7.69
C LYS A 692 13.49 -32.14 -7.11
N LYS A 693 13.25 -31.10 -7.91
CA LYS A 693 13.30 -29.72 -7.43
C LYS A 693 12.20 -29.44 -6.41
N ALA A 694 10.97 -29.93 -6.64
CA ALA A 694 9.87 -29.82 -5.68
C ALA A 694 10.19 -30.50 -4.34
N ILE A 695 10.74 -31.72 -4.38
CA ILE A 695 11.14 -32.48 -3.18
C ILE A 695 12.29 -31.79 -2.42
N LYS A 696 13.25 -31.20 -3.15
CA LYS A 696 14.35 -30.45 -2.53
C LYS A 696 13.85 -29.25 -1.73
N LEU A 697 12.84 -28.54 -2.25
CA LEU A 697 12.23 -27.38 -1.57
C LEU A 697 11.34 -27.80 -0.41
N GLN A 698 10.59 -28.89 -0.58
CA GLN A 698 9.71 -29.45 0.45
C GLN A 698 10.01 -30.94 0.69
N PRO A 699 10.92 -31.27 1.62
CA PRO A 699 11.15 -32.65 2.05
C PRO A 699 9.86 -33.29 2.56
N GLY A 700 9.59 -34.53 2.16
CA GLY A 700 8.34 -35.20 2.52
C GLY A 700 7.10 -34.71 1.74
N PHE A 701 7.26 -34.05 0.58
CA PHE A 701 6.13 -33.73 -0.29
C PHE A 701 5.51 -35.01 -0.87
N ARG A 702 4.45 -35.49 -0.22
CA ARG A 702 3.78 -36.78 -0.46
C ARG A 702 3.52 -37.06 -1.95
N SER A 703 2.85 -36.11 -2.62
CA SER A 703 2.47 -36.27 -4.03
C SER A 703 3.68 -36.27 -4.97
N ALA A 704 4.69 -35.43 -4.71
CA ALA A 704 5.90 -35.37 -5.53
C ALA A 704 6.73 -36.66 -5.41
N LEU A 705 6.93 -37.16 -4.19
CA LEU A 705 7.67 -38.41 -3.94
C LEU A 705 6.98 -39.62 -4.59
N PHE A 706 5.66 -39.76 -4.44
CA PHE A 706 4.94 -40.87 -5.05
C PHE A 706 4.95 -40.79 -6.59
N ASN A 707 4.72 -39.61 -7.17
CA ASN A 707 4.73 -39.46 -8.64
C ASN A 707 6.14 -39.61 -9.24
N LEU A 708 7.21 -39.25 -8.51
CA LEU A 708 8.58 -39.55 -8.94
C LEU A 708 8.88 -41.05 -8.92
N ALA A 709 8.46 -41.76 -7.87
CA ALA A 709 8.60 -43.21 -7.80
C ALA A 709 7.80 -43.91 -8.91
N LEU A 710 6.59 -43.42 -9.20
CA LEU A 710 5.75 -43.90 -10.29
C LEU A 710 6.43 -43.67 -11.66
N LEU A 711 6.99 -42.48 -11.88
CA LEU A 711 7.75 -42.16 -13.09
C LEU A 711 8.93 -43.12 -13.30
N TYR A 712 9.69 -43.42 -12.25
CA TYR A 712 10.79 -44.39 -12.33
C TYR A 712 10.32 -45.81 -12.62
N SER A 713 9.20 -46.22 -12.05
CA SER A 713 8.60 -47.51 -12.37
C SER A 713 8.09 -47.60 -13.81
N GLN A 714 7.56 -46.51 -14.38
CA GLN A 714 7.05 -46.49 -15.75
C GLN A 714 8.18 -46.42 -16.79
N THR A 715 9.35 -45.92 -16.42
CA THR A 715 10.51 -45.70 -17.32
C THR A 715 11.58 -46.79 -17.26
N ALA A 716 11.26 -47.95 -16.66
CA ALA A 716 12.20 -49.07 -16.46
C ALA A 716 13.45 -48.70 -15.65
N LYS A 717 13.29 -47.81 -14.66
CA LYS A 717 14.33 -47.36 -13.71
C LYS A 717 13.94 -47.70 -12.27
N GLU A 718 13.38 -48.88 -12.05
CA GLU A 718 12.71 -49.31 -10.83
C GLU A 718 13.62 -49.25 -9.60
N LEU A 719 14.91 -49.60 -9.73
CA LEU A 719 15.86 -49.53 -8.62
C LEU A 719 16.07 -48.10 -8.11
N LYS A 720 15.89 -47.08 -8.95
CA LYS A 720 15.94 -45.67 -8.53
C LYS A 720 14.70 -45.24 -7.75
N ALA A 721 13.58 -45.97 -7.86
CA ALA A 721 12.36 -45.68 -7.13
C ALA A 721 12.45 -46.08 -5.65
N LEU A 722 13.23 -47.11 -5.30
CA LEU A 722 13.37 -47.60 -3.93
C LEU A 722 13.79 -46.53 -2.90
N PRO A 723 14.86 -45.73 -3.10
CA PRO A 723 15.22 -44.69 -2.15
C PRO A 723 14.15 -43.60 -2.02
N VAL A 724 13.47 -43.26 -3.12
CA VAL A 724 12.35 -42.29 -3.11
C VAL A 724 11.14 -42.84 -2.35
N LEU A 725 10.84 -44.13 -2.51
CA LEU A 725 9.77 -44.82 -1.78
C LEU A 725 10.12 -44.99 -0.30
N GLU A 726 11.39 -45.21 0.05
CA GLU A 726 11.86 -45.22 1.43
C GLU A 726 11.69 -43.86 2.09
N GLU A 727 12.04 -42.79 1.38
CA GLU A 727 11.77 -41.43 1.85
C GLU A 727 10.27 -41.19 2.03
N LEU A 728 9.44 -41.54 1.04
CA LEU A 728 7.98 -41.43 1.13
C LEU A 728 7.43 -42.17 2.35
N LEU A 729 7.85 -43.41 2.57
CA LEU A 729 7.36 -44.26 3.66
C LEU A 729 7.96 -43.92 5.02
N ARG A 730 9.07 -43.18 5.07
CA ARG A 730 9.59 -42.60 6.31
C ARG A 730 8.66 -41.48 6.81
N TYR A 731 8.18 -40.63 5.90
CA TYR A 731 7.24 -39.55 6.25
C TYR A 731 5.78 -40.03 6.36
N TYR A 732 5.37 -40.98 5.51
CA TYR A 732 4.01 -41.53 5.45
C TYR A 732 4.05 -43.07 5.49
N PRO A 733 4.23 -43.67 6.68
CA PRO A 733 4.38 -45.11 6.83
C PRO A 733 3.17 -45.93 6.37
N ASP A 734 2.00 -45.29 6.27
CA ASP A 734 0.69 -45.81 5.91
C ASP A 734 0.34 -45.57 4.42
N HIS A 735 1.31 -45.17 3.59
CA HIS A 735 1.07 -44.92 2.17
C HIS A 735 0.88 -46.21 1.36
N THR A 736 -0.34 -46.76 1.33
CA THR A 736 -0.68 -48.05 0.69
C THR A 736 -0.15 -48.21 -0.74
N LYS A 737 -0.39 -47.23 -1.63
CA LYS A 737 0.11 -47.30 -3.02
C LYS A 737 1.64 -47.31 -3.11
N GLY A 738 2.31 -46.71 -2.13
CA GLY A 738 3.78 -46.67 -2.06
C GLY A 738 4.34 -48.00 -1.57
N LEU A 739 3.68 -48.62 -0.58
CA LEU A 739 4.01 -49.98 -0.12
C LEU A 739 3.79 -51.02 -1.23
N ILE A 740 2.72 -50.91 -2.01
CA ILE A 740 2.47 -51.79 -3.16
C ILE A 740 3.62 -51.65 -4.17
N LEU A 741 3.93 -50.43 -4.58
CA LEU A 741 4.99 -50.18 -5.56
C LEU A 741 6.37 -50.64 -5.06
N LYS A 742 6.67 -50.42 -3.77
CA LYS A 742 7.92 -50.90 -3.16
C LYS A 742 7.97 -52.43 -3.13
N GLY A 743 6.90 -53.07 -2.70
CA GLY A 743 6.80 -54.54 -2.65
C GLY A 743 6.99 -55.17 -4.03
N ASP A 744 6.32 -54.62 -5.05
CA ASP A 744 6.44 -55.09 -6.44
C ASP A 744 7.88 -54.96 -6.97
N ILE A 745 8.59 -53.86 -6.66
CA ILE A 745 9.98 -53.67 -7.10
C ILE A 745 10.94 -54.60 -6.36
N LEU A 746 10.76 -54.78 -5.04
CA LEU A 746 11.58 -55.70 -4.24
C LEU A 746 11.45 -57.14 -4.72
N MET A 747 10.22 -57.57 -5.01
CA MET A 747 9.92 -58.91 -5.48
C MET A 747 10.51 -59.17 -6.89
N ASN A 748 10.24 -58.29 -7.85
CA ASN A 748 10.56 -58.56 -9.26
C ASN A 748 12.02 -58.20 -9.62
N GLN A 749 12.58 -57.11 -9.09
CA GLN A 749 13.89 -56.60 -9.53
C GLN A 749 15.02 -56.97 -8.57
N LYS A 750 14.78 -56.91 -7.26
CA LYS A 750 15.80 -57.21 -6.23
C LYS A 750 15.78 -58.68 -5.79
N LYS A 751 14.71 -59.43 -6.13
CA LYS A 751 14.42 -60.78 -5.62
C LYS A 751 14.41 -60.86 -4.09
N ASP A 752 14.07 -59.75 -3.43
CA ASP A 752 13.99 -59.62 -1.98
C ASP A 752 12.57 -59.98 -1.53
N ILE A 753 12.31 -61.28 -1.49
CA ILE A 753 10.99 -61.86 -1.18
C ILE A 753 10.56 -61.47 0.24
N ARG A 754 11.50 -61.46 1.19
CA ARG A 754 11.23 -61.10 2.59
C ARG A 754 10.81 -59.63 2.71
N GLY A 755 11.54 -58.71 2.08
CA GLY A 755 11.18 -57.29 2.10
C GLY A 755 9.83 -57.01 1.41
N ALA A 756 9.53 -57.73 0.33
CA ALA A 756 8.23 -57.63 -0.34
C ALA A 756 7.07 -58.11 0.55
N LYS A 757 7.25 -59.24 1.24
CA LYS A 757 6.32 -59.79 2.22
C LYS A 757 6.00 -58.81 3.35
N GLU A 758 7.04 -58.19 3.92
CA GLU A 758 6.87 -57.18 4.97
C GLU A 758 6.04 -55.98 4.49
N CYS A 759 6.21 -55.55 3.24
CA CYS A 759 5.41 -54.48 2.65
C CYS A 759 3.94 -54.85 2.52
N PHE A 760 3.62 -56.04 1.99
CA PHE A 760 2.23 -56.49 1.80
C PHE A 760 1.54 -56.88 3.10
N GLU A 761 2.23 -57.52 4.04
CA GLU A 761 1.69 -57.76 5.38
C GLU A 761 1.37 -56.45 6.10
N LYS A 762 2.23 -55.43 5.96
CA LYS A 762 1.96 -54.11 6.54
C LYS A 762 0.69 -53.49 5.97
N ILE A 763 0.43 -53.62 4.67
CA ILE A 763 -0.83 -53.19 4.05
C ILE A 763 -2.01 -53.92 4.68
N LEU A 764 -1.94 -55.24 4.85
CA LEU A 764 -3.04 -56.02 5.41
C LEU A 764 -3.27 -55.81 6.91
N ARG A 765 -2.22 -55.42 7.66
CA ARG A 765 -2.37 -54.97 9.05
C ARG A 765 -3.15 -53.66 9.13
N MET A 766 -3.00 -52.79 8.14
CA MET A 766 -3.72 -51.51 8.06
C MET A 766 -5.13 -51.66 7.47
N ASP A 767 -5.26 -52.46 6.41
CA ASP A 767 -6.50 -52.73 5.67
C ASP A 767 -6.58 -54.23 5.33
N PRO A 768 -7.21 -55.04 6.20
CA PRO A 768 -7.35 -56.48 5.99
C PRO A 768 -8.11 -56.87 4.72
N ASN A 769 -8.94 -55.97 4.19
CA ASN A 769 -9.76 -56.19 3.00
C ASN A 769 -9.08 -55.71 1.71
N ASN A 770 -7.81 -55.30 1.77
CA ASN A 770 -7.08 -54.83 0.60
C ASN A 770 -6.81 -55.95 -0.40
N VAL A 771 -7.67 -56.07 -1.42
CA VAL A 771 -7.60 -57.15 -2.43
C VAL A 771 -6.24 -57.20 -3.12
N GLN A 772 -5.71 -56.04 -3.55
CA GLN A 772 -4.42 -55.98 -4.26
C GLN A 772 -3.25 -56.38 -3.35
N GLY A 773 -3.23 -55.89 -2.11
CA GLY A 773 -2.22 -56.26 -1.11
C GLY A 773 -2.26 -57.75 -0.77
N LYS A 774 -3.47 -58.32 -0.61
CA LYS A 774 -3.66 -59.75 -0.31
C LYS A 774 -3.25 -60.62 -1.48
N HIS A 775 -3.66 -60.26 -2.70
CA HIS A 775 -3.23 -60.92 -3.92
C HIS A 775 -1.70 -60.95 -4.06
N ASN A 776 -1.05 -59.79 -3.90
CA ASN A 776 0.41 -59.70 -4.02
C ASN A 776 1.13 -60.51 -2.93
N LEU A 777 0.56 -60.62 -1.72
CA LEU A 777 1.08 -61.53 -0.69
C LEU A 777 0.93 -63.00 -1.08
N CYS A 778 -0.14 -63.38 -1.80
CA CYS A 778 -0.28 -64.75 -2.31
C CYS A 778 0.78 -65.08 -3.38
N VAL A 779 1.11 -64.10 -4.23
CA VAL A 779 2.23 -64.23 -5.19
C VAL A 779 3.55 -64.40 -4.46
N VAL A 780 3.78 -63.70 -3.34
CA VAL A 780 4.96 -63.92 -2.50
C VAL A 780 5.05 -65.36 -1.99
N TYR A 781 3.95 -65.97 -1.52
CA TYR A 781 3.97 -67.38 -1.09
C TYR A 781 4.28 -68.34 -2.23
N PHE A 782 3.85 -68.03 -3.45
CA PHE A 782 4.21 -68.80 -4.65
C PHE A 782 5.72 -68.72 -4.94
N GLU A 783 6.32 -67.52 -4.85
CA GLU A 783 7.77 -67.31 -5.01
C GLU A 783 8.59 -67.96 -3.88
N GLU A 784 8.05 -68.05 -2.64
CA GLU A 784 8.64 -68.81 -1.53
C GLU A 784 8.57 -70.35 -1.74
N ARG A 785 7.97 -70.83 -2.84
CA ARG A 785 7.67 -72.24 -3.16
C ARG A 785 6.69 -72.93 -2.19
N ASP A 786 5.99 -72.18 -1.34
CA ASP A 786 4.92 -72.69 -0.47
C ASP A 786 3.59 -72.70 -1.23
N LEU A 787 3.46 -73.65 -2.16
CA LEU A 787 2.34 -73.71 -3.10
C LEU A 787 0.98 -73.93 -2.40
N LEU A 788 0.96 -74.66 -1.29
CA LEU A 788 -0.26 -74.92 -0.51
C LEU A 788 -0.76 -73.64 0.17
N LYS A 789 0.15 -72.85 0.74
CA LYS A 789 -0.20 -71.57 1.35
C LYS A 789 -0.58 -70.52 0.30
N ALA A 790 0.09 -70.54 -0.86
CA ALA A 790 -0.28 -69.71 -2.01
C ALA A 790 -1.69 -70.03 -2.52
N GLU A 791 -2.04 -71.32 -2.67
CA GLU A 791 -3.37 -71.76 -3.09
C GLU A 791 -4.44 -71.31 -2.09
N LYS A 792 -4.25 -71.58 -0.80
CA LYS A 792 -5.18 -71.15 0.27
C LYS A 792 -5.38 -69.63 0.24
N CYS A 793 -4.28 -68.87 0.15
CA CYS A 793 -4.32 -67.42 0.08
C CYS A 793 -5.11 -66.92 -1.14
N LEU A 794 -4.92 -67.52 -2.32
CA LEU A 794 -5.63 -67.15 -3.55
C LEU A 794 -7.12 -67.49 -3.48
N VAL A 795 -7.51 -68.62 -2.88
CA VAL A 795 -8.92 -68.96 -2.63
C VAL A 795 -9.58 -67.93 -1.72
N GLU A 796 -8.93 -67.57 -0.62
CA GLU A 796 -9.45 -66.54 0.29
C GLU A 796 -9.51 -65.15 -0.36
N THR A 797 -8.57 -64.82 -1.24
CA THR A 797 -8.55 -63.53 -1.95
C THR A 797 -9.63 -63.48 -3.02
N LEU A 798 -9.86 -64.59 -3.74
CA LEU A 798 -10.94 -64.72 -4.71
C LEU A 798 -12.31 -64.62 -4.03
N ALA A 799 -12.47 -65.15 -2.81
CA ALA A 799 -13.69 -64.97 -2.03
C ALA A 799 -13.98 -63.50 -1.69
N LEU A 800 -12.93 -62.68 -1.50
CA LEU A 800 -13.06 -61.23 -1.27
C LEU A 800 -13.35 -60.46 -2.57
N ALA A 801 -12.91 -60.96 -3.72
CA ALA A 801 -13.07 -60.33 -5.03
C ALA A 801 -13.42 -61.35 -6.13
N PRO A 802 -14.65 -61.89 -6.15
CA PRO A 802 -15.03 -63.02 -7.02
C PRO A 802 -15.08 -62.67 -8.51
N HIS A 803 -15.05 -61.38 -8.87
CA HIS A 803 -15.13 -60.90 -10.26
C HIS A 803 -13.75 -60.62 -10.89
N GLU A 804 -12.66 -60.76 -10.14
CA GLU A 804 -11.31 -60.45 -10.64
C GLU A 804 -10.67 -61.65 -11.34
N GLU A 805 -10.76 -61.69 -12.67
CA GLU A 805 -10.30 -62.82 -13.49
C GLU A 805 -8.81 -63.16 -13.31
N TYR A 806 -7.96 -62.17 -13.01
CA TYR A 806 -6.52 -62.40 -12.87
C TYR A 806 -6.19 -63.26 -11.64
N ILE A 807 -6.96 -63.14 -10.56
CA ILE A 807 -6.79 -63.93 -9.33
C ILE A 807 -7.16 -65.39 -9.62
N GLN A 808 -8.25 -65.61 -10.35
CA GLN A 808 -8.66 -66.95 -10.81
C GLN A 808 -7.61 -67.61 -11.71
N ARG A 809 -7.01 -66.84 -12.64
CA ARG A 809 -5.93 -67.33 -13.51
C ARG A 809 -4.69 -67.73 -12.69
N HIS A 810 -4.26 -66.90 -11.74
CA HIS A 810 -3.14 -67.24 -10.87
C HIS A 810 -3.44 -68.49 -10.01
N LEU A 811 -4.66 -68.64 -9.46
CA LEU A 811 -5.06 -69.84 -8.73
C LEU A 811 -4.96 -71.12 -9.59
N ASN A 812 -5.37 -71.05 -10.86
CA ASN A 812 -5.27 -72.18 -11.78
C ASN A 812 -3.79 -72.55 -12.07
N ILE A 813 -2.90 -71.56 -12.21
CA ILE A 813 -1.46 -71.77 -12.39
C ILE A 813 -0.86 -72.48 -11.17
N VAL A 814 -1.18 -72.03 -9.95
CA VAL A 814 -0.69 -72.66 -8.71
C VAL A 814 -1.16 -74.12 -8.62
N ARG A 815 -2.44 -74.39 -8.88
CA ARG A 815 -3.01 -75.74 -8.87
C ARG A 815 -2.37 -76.68 -9.90
N SER A 816 -2.10 -76.18 -11.11
CA SER A 816 -1.40 -76.94 -12.14
C SER A 816 0.03 -77.28 -11.71
N LYS A 817 0.74 -76.35 -11.06
CA LYS A 817 2.09 -76.57 -10.53
C LYS A 817 2.10 -77.62 -9.41
N ILE A 818 1.14 -77.58 -8.48
CA ILE A 818 0.97 -78.58 -7.41
C ILE A 818 0.80 -79.99 -8.00
N ALA A 819 -0.06 -80.13 -9.02
CA ALA A 819 -0.29 -81.41 -9.69
C ALA A 819 0.97 -81.97 -10.40
N SER A 820 1.84 -81.09 -10.92
CA SER A 820 3.10 -81.48 -11.58
C SER A 820 4.22 -81.90 -10.60
N VAL A 821 4.20 -81.40 -9.36
CA VAL A 821 5.18 -81.77 -8.31
C VAL A 821 4.82 -83.10 -7.68
N GLY A 822 3.53 -83.35 -7.43
CA GLY A 822 3.04 -84.63 -6.88
C GLY A 822 3.25 -85.85 -7.80
N THR A 823 3.52 -85.65 -9.08
CA THR A 823 3.84 -86.74 -10.04
C THR A 823 5.34 -87.11 -10.06
N ARG A 824 6.25 -86.23 -9.59
CA ARG A 824 7.69 -86.54 -9.47
C ARG A 824 8.03 -87.31 -8.19
N GLU A 825 7.29 -87.12 -7.10
CA GLU A 825 7.52 -87.83 -5.83
C GLU A 825 6.98 -89.27 -5.83
N ALA A 826 6.12 -89.64 -6.79
CA ALA A 826 5.57 -90.99 -6.93
C ALA A 826 6.52 -92.02 -7.59
N ALA A 827 7.75 -91.64 -7.99
CA ALA A 827 8.69 -92.51 -8.71
C ALA A 827 9.75 -93.21 -7.83
N ILE A 828 9.75 -93.01 -6.51
CA ILE A 828 10.73 -93.62 -5.60
C ILE A 828 10.00 -94.27 -4.42
N ILE A 829 9.69 -95.57 -4.56
CA ILE A 829 9.73 -96.67 -3.56
C ILE A 829 8.76 -97.82 -3.99
N PRO A 830 9.22 -99.09 -4.09
CA PRO A 830 8.39 -100.25 -4.49
C PRO A 830 7.60 -100.89 -3.32
N PRO A 831 6.69 -101.85 -3.61
CA PRO A 831 5.55 -102.19 -2.76
C PRO A 831 5.79 -103.42 -1.87
N GLU A 832 5.15 -103.46 -0.69
CA GLU A 832 4.73 -104.74 -0.09
C GLU A 832 3.49 -104.63 0.83
N LYS A 833 2.40 -105.24 0.33
CA LYS A 833 1.53 -106.26 0.93
C LYS A 833 0.81 -106.05 2.29
N THR A 834 -0.51 -105.92 2.16
CA THR A 834 -1.62 -106.72 2.76
C THR A 834 -1.68 -106.96 4.27
N ALA A 835 -2.82 -106.58 4.89
CA ALA A 835 -3.88 -107.52 5.30
C ALA A 835 -5.09 -106.75 5.89
N ALA A 836 -6.29 -107.23 5.60
CA ALA A 836 -7.58 -106.72 6.05
C ALA A 836 -8.06 -107.46 7.31
N GLU A 837 -8.85 -106.79 8.15
CA GLU A 837 -10.14 -107.28 8.69
C GLU A 837 -10.81 -106.19 9.56
N GLY A 838 -12.15 -106.14 9.55
CA GLY A 838 -12.92 -104.98 10.06
C GLY A 838 -14.00 -105.27 11.10
N LYS A 839 -14.95 -104.33 11.23
CA LYS A 839 -16.35 -104.41 11.76
C LYS A 839 -16.87 -102.97 11.99
N LYS A 840 -17.94 -102.49 11.31
CA LYS A 840 -19.41 -102.63 11.51
C LYS A 840 -20.03 -101.69 12.56
N THR A 841 -20.86 -100.73 12.11
CA THR A 841 -22.31 -100.45 12.40
C THR A 841 -22.63 -98.97 12.08
N GLN A 842 -23.45 -98.64 11.07
CA GLN A 842 -24.94 -98.53 10.97
C GLN A 842 -25.51 -97.18 11.49
N PHE A 843 -26.01 -96.29 10.60
CA PHE A 843 -27.44 -96.05 10.21
C PHE A 843 -28.14 -95.07 11.20
N GLU A 844 -28.98 -94.07 10.86
CA GLU A 844 -29.77 -93.74 9.66
C GLU A 844 -30.58 -92.41 9.83
N ASN A 845 -30.91 -91.74 8.69
CA ASN A 845 -32.22 -91.16 8.26
C ASN A 845 -32.92 -90.01 9.03
N LEU A 846 -33.79 -89.14 8.47
CA LEU A 846 -34.34 -88.85 7.12
C LEU A 846 -35.11 -87.50 7.18
N ARG A 847 -35.46 -86.98 5.99
CA ARG A 847 -36.38 -85.86 5.64
C ARG A 847 -37.86 -86.16 6.06
N GLU A 848 -38.92 -85.34 5.94
CA GLU A 848 -39.34 -84.23 5.06
C GLU A 848 -40.73 -83.71 5.56
N ALA A 849 -41.22 -82.54 5.08
CA ALA A 849 -42.62 -82.20 4.68
C ALA A 849 -43.19 -80.81 5.11
N ASN A 850 -43.97 -80.22 4.16
CA ASN A 850 -44.68 -78.93 4.11
C ASN A 850 -45.91 -78.86 5.09
N THR A 851 -46.65 -77.75 5.34
CA THR A 851 -47.44 -76.90 4.42
C THR A 851 -48.16 -75.72 5.16
N GLU A 852 -48.46 -74.62 4.42
CA GLU A 852 -49.69 -73.78 4.38
C GLU A 852 -50.03 -72.53 5.31
N GLU A 853 -50.23 -71.40 4.60
CA GLU A 853 -51.36 -70.41 4.58
C GLU A 853 -51.67 -69.34 5.68
N LYS A 854 -51.71 -68.02 5.32
CA LYS A 854 -52.91 -67.20 4.92
C LYS A 854 -52.72 -65.65 4.84
N GLY A 855 -53.25 -65.03 3.76
CA GLY A 855 -53.97 -63.73 3.63
C GLY A 855 -53.23 -62.37 3.77
N THR A 856 -53.48 -61.25 3.05
CA THR A 856 -54.58 -60.83 2.13
C THR A 856 -54.22 -59.52 1.37
N GLN A 857 -54.51 -59.46 0.04
CA GLN A 857 -55.01 -58.38 -0.87
C GLN A 857 -54.49 -56.90 -0.81
N THR A 858 -54.35 -56.09 -1.90
CA THR A 858 -55.29 -55.83 -3.03
C THR A 858 -54.67 -55.01 -4.22
N SER A 859 -55.15 -55.30 -5.47
CA SER A 859 -55.43 -54.47 -6.69
C SER A 859 -54.37 -53.54 -7.34
N ASN A 860 -53.92 -53.70 -8.61
CA ASN A 860 -54.53 -53.58 -9.97
C ASN A 860 -54.38 -52.18 -10.66
N ASN A 861 -53.66 -52.07 -11.78
CA ASN A 861 -54.22 -51.88 -13.15
C ASN A 861 -53.19 -51.59 -14.27
N LYS A 862 -53.56 -52.03 -15.48
CA LYS A 862 -52.88 -51.95 -16.80
C LYS A 862 -53.14 -50.62 -17.52
N GLU A 863 -52.25 -50.21 -18.44
CA GLU A 863 -52.49 -50.03 -19.91
C GLU A 863 -51.38 -49.21 -20.64
N GLN A 864 -51.16 -49.53 -21.92
CA GLN A 864 -50.23 -48.96 -22.94
C GLN A 864 -51.09 -48.26 -24.05
N PRO A 865 -50.56 -47.66 -25.17
CA PRO A 865 -49.32 -46.90 -25.46
C PRO A 865 -49.46 -45.67 -26.44
N LYS A 866 -48.46 -44.73 -26.44
CA LYS A 866 -47.87 -43.91 -27.57
C LYS A 866 -48.77 -43.00 -28.48
N PRO A 867 -48.24 -42.12 -29.39
CA PRO A 867 -46.91 -41.44 -29.53
C PRO A 867 -46.97 -39.92 -29.93
N LYS A 868 -45.85 -39.18 -29.84
CA LYS A 868 -45.28 -38.25 -30.88
C LYS A 868 -44.13 -37.40 -30.30
N LYS A 869 -42.93 -37.47 -30.92
CA LYS A 869 -42.22 -36.42 -31.72
C LYS A 869 -42.00 -35.11 -30.93
N GLN A 870 -40.79 -34.59 -30.74
CA GLN A 870 -39.81 -34.19 -31.76
C GLN A 870 -38.44 -33.95 -31.09
N GLY A 871 -37.40 -33.87 -31.93
CA GLY A 871 -36.01 -34.11 -31.56
C GLY A 871 -35.21 -32.93 -31.02
N GLU A 872 -34.00 -33.25 -30.56
CA GLU A 872 -32.84 -32.38 -30.69
C GLU A 872 -31.55 -33.19 -30.75
N LYS A 873 -30.66 -32.76 -31.65
CA LYS A 873 -29.48 -33.46 -32.12
C LYS A 873 -28.25 -33.13 -31.28
N ASN A 874 -27.63 -34.18 -30.76
CA ASN A 874 -26.18 -34.48 -30.82
C ASN A 874 -25.15 -33.36 -30.57
N THR A 875 -24.76 -33.19 -29.31
CA THR A 875 -23.40 -32.78 -28.91
C THR A 875 -22.75 -33.69 -27.85
N THR A 876 -23.50 -34.63 -27.26
CA THR A 876 -23.04 -35.55 -26.21
C THR A 876 -22.20 -36.75 -26.71
N SER A 877 -22.06 -36.98 -28.02
CA SER A 877 -21.36 -38.17 -28.55
C SER A 877 -19.83 -38.02 -28.69
N LYS A 878 -19.28 -36.80 -28.54
CA LYS A 878 -17.83 -36.58 -28.59
C LYS A 878 -17.14 -36.76 -27.23
N GLU A 879 -17.81 -36.43 -26.12
CA GLU A 879 -17.27 -36.64 -24.77
C GLU A 879 -17.34 -38.10 -24.33
N ALA A 880 -18.42 -38.81 -24.68
CA ALA A 880 -18.53 -40.26 -24.44
C ALA A 880 -17.43 -41.05 -25.20
N LYS A 881 -17.08 -40.64 -26.42
CA LYS A 881 -15.95 -41.22 -27.18
C LYS A 881 -14.57 -40.86 -26.61
N LYS A 882 -14.43 -39.72 -25.92
CA LYS A 882 -13.16 -39.28 -25.30
C LYS A 882 -12.91 -39.99 -23.97
N LYS A 883 -13.96 -40.25 -23.18
CA LYS A 883 -13.95 -41.06 -21.96
C LYS A 883 -13.62 -42.53 -22.27
N SER A 884 -14.29 -43.08 -23.28
CA SER A 884 -14.02 -44.42 -23.84
C SER A 884 -12.57 -44.58 -24.33
N ARG A 885 -11.98 -43.57 -24.96
CA ARG A 885 -10.56 -43.62 -25.39
C ARG A 885 -9.56 -43.66 -24.24
N LYS A 886 -9.87 -43.04 -23.10
CA LYS A 886 -9.02 -43.04 -21.89
C LYS A 886 -9.11 -44.38 -21.16
N GLU A 887 -10.33 -44.93 -21.07
CA GLU A 887 -10.57 -46.29 -20.54
C GLU A 887 -9.92 -47.37 -21.41
N ILE A 888 -9.99 -47.25 -22.74
CA ILE A 888 -9.29 -48.16 -23.66
C ILE A 888 -7.78 -48.04 -23.51
N LYS A 889 -7.23 -46.83 -23.34
CA LYS A 889 -5.80 -46.63 -23.10
C LYS A 889 -5.33 -47.22 -21.76
N ASP A 890 -6.11 -47.05 -20.70
CA ASP A 890 -5.85 -47.65 -19.39
C ASP A 890 -5.92 -49.19 -19.45
N ILE A 891 -6.85 -49.74 -20.22
CA ILE A 891 -6.97 -51.19 -20.46
C ILE A 891 -5.77 -51.69 -21.28
N GLU A 892 -5.31 -50.93 -22.27
CA GLU A 892 -4.19 -51.29 -23.13
C GLU A 892 -2.84 -51.17 -22.41
N GLU A 893 -2.67 -50.17 -21.53
CA GLU A 893 -1.51 -50.06 -20.63
C GLU A 893 -1.48 -51.18 -19.58
N LYS A 894 -2.64 -51.53 -18.99
CA LYS A 894 -2.77 -52.70 -18.10
C LYS A 894 -2.50 -54.01 -18.83
N ARG A 895 -2.91 -54.13 -20.10
CA ARG A 895 -2.66 -55.29 -20.97
C ARG A 895 -1.18 -55.43 -21.33
N VAL A 896 -0.48 -54.34 -21.63
CA VAL A 896 0.97 -54.32 -21.92
C VAL A 896 1.79 -54.66 -20.67
N ALA A 897 1.39 -54.17 -19.48
CA ALA A 897 2.04 -54.53 -18.22
C ALA A 897 1.82 -56.01 -17.86
N ALA A 898 0.63 -56.56 -18.13
CA ALA A 898 0.34 -57.98 -17.96
C ALA A 898 1.12 -58.86 -18.96
N LEU A 899 1.29 -58.42 -20.20
CA LEU A 899 2.11 -59.09 -21.22
C LEU A 899 3.59 -59.10 -20.87
N LYS A 900 4.15 -57.99 -20.35
CA LYS A 900 5.53 -57.96 -19.86
C LYS A 900 5.77 -58.90 -18.68
N ARG A 901 4.82 -59.00 -17.75
CA ARG A 901 4.87 -59.96 -16.63
C ARG A 901 4.79 -61.40 -17.14
N LEU A 902 4.02 -61.68 -18.20
CA LEU A 902 3.94 -62.98 -18.85
C LEU A 902 5.24 -63.35 -19.58
N GLU A 903 5.85 -62.42 -20.32
CA GLU A 903 7.13 -62.63 -21.01
C GLU A 903 8.31 -62.84 -20.03
N GLU A 904 8.29 -62.16 -18.88
CA GLU A 904 9.31 -62.32 -17.82
C GLU A 904 9.17 -63.67 -17.10
N ILE A 905 7.94 -64.12 -16.85
CA ILE A 905 7.64 -65.45 -16.29
C ILE A 905 7.97 -66.56 -17.30
N GLU A 906 7.66 -66.40 -18.59
CA GLU A 906 8.09 -67.35 -19.65
C GLU A 906 9.62 -67.40 -19.80
N ARG A 907 10.32 -66.27 -19.67
CA ARG A 907 11.79 -66.24 -19.67
C ARG A 907 12.40 -67.00 -18.48
N ILE A 908 11.78 -66.88 -17.30
CA ILE A 908 12.22 -67.57 -16.08
C ILE A 908 11.90 -69.08 -16.15
N LEU A 909 10.80 -69.46 -16.81
CA LEU A 909 10.41 -70.85 -17.01
C LEU A 909 11.20 -71.59 -18.11
N ASN A 910 11.83 -70.86 -19.04
CA ASN A 910 12.58 -71.42 -20.18
C ASN A 910 14.11 -71.34 -20.04
N ALA A 911 14.63 -70.86 -18.91
CA ALA A 911 16.07 -70.85 -18.61
C ALA A 911 16.41 -71.94 -17.58
N GLU A 912 16.41 -73.20 -18.02
CA GLU A 912 17.13 -74.33 -17.41
C GLU A 912 18.29 -74.74 -18.32
#